data_AF-A0A660W7F5-F1
#
_entry.id   AF-A0A660W7F5-F1
#
_cell.length_a   1.000
_cell.length_b   1.000
_cell.length_c   1.000
_cell.angle_alpha   90.00
_cell.angle_beta   90.00
_cell.angle_gamma   90.00
#
_symmetry.space_group_name_H-M   'P 1'
#
loop_
_entity.id
_entity.type
_entity.pdbx_description
1 polymer ?
#
loop_
_entity_poly.entity_id
_entity_poly.type
_entity_poly.pdbx_seq_one_letter_code
_entity_poly.pdbx_strand_id
1 'polypeptide(L)'
;IRTGLDTSSTVHTGTREIILGCCKGKSAEGKVYIDAVRAHNTYIGVDPGDPRDFIRGVHFDSSASTIDDFLYFAEKAGATPVVQTVLYPPGDNREHFTPQFSADLVEYINGEADPDFINKAKQLDFTHNTPSDNWANLRAARGRVEPYNVQYFTMGNEPYWAEEWPKEQPSLYADACYEHAVKMKEVDPSIKIGVFMYDGSGWDRAVLTKNEYILDWVCLQHDYSYEPGVNLSDQVPRLLGISAARFIGTGKPFLRRHTEGRTRLRQYLTHRDDLDEMITSQDEHGFSLIYPPGAGADLGYAIYRLGYRLETIEQGGPNAWDCDWLLINDRKYVYGVIGSDCLNPSYWAYRLFYEHFGAKYLKVNTSSPEYTIFSYRTGAELYETPYISAYASLSEDDSTMKIIVINRSPDQTIDVNFTLHDFTPSTGSALVYKLGGGGKGVFDTNLQDPNNIIIHESEMEIDGSEFTYTAEPLSITAIEIERYAAPFLSARYLSNGNVEMRWTAVPFATSYALQWGESERHPLGGSPKYPGGEVVIPFGTKLYMKMDPGDSLYAVVTARFADGTQTALSNVVHVQVMDRTTNIRTQVIGTALVIRWDGVPGAAGYKISCGPTPGGPYGYNMDAGNHTMRVIYPAMRGRIYVVVTPYNEEGVSGPPSEIIPVDMP
;
A
#
# COMPACT_ATOMS: atom_id res chain seq x y z
N ILE A 1 -20.43 -19.93 1.15
CA ILE A 1 -21.89 -20.01 1.41
C ILE A 1 -22.50 -18.69 0.92
N ARG A 2 -23.40 -18.77 -0.10
CA ARG A 2 -24.01 -17.68 -0.92
C ARG A 2 -23.04 -16.59 -1.41
N THR A 3 -22.10 -16.86 -2.32
CA THR A 3 -22.23 -16.72 -3.79
C THR A 3 -23.23 -15.66 -4.26
N GLY A 4 -22.71 -14.47 -4.54
CA GLY A 4 -23.42 -13.34 -5.15
C GLY A 4 -22.55 -12.08 -5.18
N LEU A 5 -21.32 -12.18 -5.71
CA LEU A 5 -20.52 -11.00 -6.06
C LEU A 5 -20.30 -11.04 -7.57
N ASP A 6 -20.92 -10.07 -8.23
CA ASP A 6 -20.86 -9.82 -9.66
C ASP A 6 -19.40 -9.45 -10.01
N THR A 7 -18.71 -10.33 -10.72
CA THR A 7 -17.33 -10.12 -11.15
C THR A 7 -17.31 -9.27 -12.41
N SER A 8 -17.32 -7.94 -12.26
CA SER A 8 -16.90 -7.04 -13.32
C SER A 8 -16.28 -5.76 -12.79
N SER A 9 -15.02 -5.84 -12.37
CA SER A 9 -14.08 -4.72 -12.50
C SER A 9 -12.65 -5.25 -12.41
N THR A 10 -11.97 -5.30 -13.55
CA THR A 10 -10.50 -5.26 -13.62
C THR A 10 -10.05 -3.95 -12.96
N VAL A 11 -9.28 -4.04 -11.87
CA VAL A 11 -8.65 -2.89 -11.22
C VAL A 11 -7.14 -3.06 -11.27
N HIS A 12 -6.50 -2.00 -11.78
CA HIS A 12 -5.08 -1.80 -11.89
C HIS A 12 -4.40 -1.77 -10.52
N THR A 13 -3.18 -2.30 -10.48
CA THR A 13 -2.30 -2.44 -9.32
C THR A 13 -1.75 -1.09 -8.85
N GLY A 14 -2.43 -0.49 -7.86
CA GLY A 14 -1.80 0.32 -6.82
C GLY A 14 -1.83 -0.51 -5.53
N THR A 15 -0.68 -0.85 -4.98
CA THR A 15 -0.51 -1.87 -3.92
C THR A 15 -1.20 -1.48 -2.61
N ARG A 16 -2.39 -2.01 -2.36
CA ARG A 16 -2.98 -2.19 -1.03
C ARG A 16 -2.99 -3.69 -0.75
N GLU A 17 -2.01 -4.18 -0.01
CA GLU A 17 -2.00 -5.60 0.37
C GLU A 17 -3.00 -5.83 1.50
N ILE A 18 -3.96 -6.74 1.29
CA ILE A 18 -4.81 -7.25 2.37
C ILE A 18 -4.02 -8.34 3.07
N ILE A 19 -3.69 -8.15 4.35
CA ILE A 19 -2.96 -9.14 5.15
C ILE A 19 -3.96 -9.93 6.00
N LEU A 20 -3.91 -11.27 5.92
CA LEU A 20 -4.75 -12.16 6.72
C LEU A 20 -3.87 -12.92 7.72
N GLY A 21 -4.19 -12.80 9.02
CA GLY A 21 -3.55 -13.52 10.12
C GLY A 21 -4.49 -14.50 10.82
N CYS A 22 -3.93 -15.54 11.44
CA CYS A 22 -4.65 -16.59 12.18
C CYS A 22 -4.35 -16.47 13.69
N CYS A 23 -5.34 -16.18 14.55
CA CYS A 23 -5.18 -16.14 16.02
C CYS A 23 -6.33 -16.86 16.77
N LYS A 24 -6.03 -17.36 17.98
CA LYS A 24 -6.65 -18.49 18.75
C LYS A 24 -8.10 -18.35 19.28
N GLY A 25 -8.79 -19.51 19.43
CA GLY A 25 -10.07 -19.71 20.14
C GLY A 25 -10.24 -21.13 20.75
N LYS A 26 -10.92 -21.27 21.91
CA LYS A 26 -11.25 -22.56 22.56
C LYS A 26 -12.72 -22.93 22.28
N SER A 27 -13.00 -24.14 21.78
CA SER A 27 -14.36 -24.69 21.67
C SER A 27 -14.56 -26.03 22.39
N ALA A 28 -15.78 -26.21 22.90
CA ALA A 28 -16.42 -27.47 23.22
C ALA A 28 -17.61 -27.66 22.25
N GLU A 29 -17.66 -28.83 21.61
CA GLU A 29 -18.79 -29.49 20.93
C GLU A 29 -19.55 -28.77 19.77
N GLY A 30 -19.44 -29.37 18.57
CA GLY A 30 -20.58 -29.76 17.72
C GLY A 30 -21.34 -28.69 16.93
N LYS A 31 -20.82 -28.29 15.76
CA LYS A 31 -21.48 -27.87 14.47
C LYS A 31 -20.54 -26.94 13.67
N VAL A 32 -20.75 -26.81 12.35
CA VAL A 32 -19.79 -26.29 11.33
C VAL A 32 -19.77 -24.75 11.23
N TYR A 33 -18.58 -24.13 11.31
CA TYR A 33 -18.29 -22.73 10.93
C TYR A 33 -16.83 -22.59 10.47
N ILE A 34 -16.58 -21.73 9.46
CA ILE A 34 -15.26 -21.45 8.89
C ILE A 34 -14.59 -20.38 9.76
N ASP A 35 -13.73 -20.84 10.65
CA ASP A 35 -12.72 -20.06 11.34
C ASP A 35 -11.45 -20.91 11.27
N ALA A 36 -10.38 -20.40 10.66
CA ALA A 36 -9.12 -21.14 10.59
C ALA A 36 -8.38 -20.99 11.93
N VAL A 37 -9.07 -21.33 13.02
CA VAL A 37 -8.64 -21.07 14.38
C VAL A 37 -8.79 -22.37 15.17
N ARG A 38 -7.80 -23.23 14.95
CA ARG A 38 -7.29 -24.30 15.84
C ARG A 38 -6.23 -25.07 15.05
N ALA A 39 -4.98 -24.60 15.07
CA ALA A 39 -3.83 -25.48 14.86
C ALA A 39 -3.37 -26.05 16.22
N HIS A 40 -4.30 -26.59 17.01
CA HIS A 40 -3.92 -27.59 18.01
C HIS A 40 -4.16 -28.93 17.31
N ASN A 41 -3.05 -29.61 16.98
CA ASN A 41 -2.93 -30.87 16.26
C ASN A 41 -2.61 -30.73 14.76
N THR A 42 -1.44 -30.17 14.44
CA THR A 42 -0.76 -30.57 13.20
C THR A 42 -0.07 -31.89 13.46
N TYR A 43 -0.81 -33.00 13.32
CA TYR A 43 -0.19 -34.31 13.16
C TYR A 43 -0.07 -34.57 11.68
N ILE A 44 1.17 -34.61 11.24
CA ILE A 44 1.55 -35.49 10.17
C ILE A 44 1.88 -36.80 10.93
N GLY A 45 1.06 -37.85 10.81
CA GLY A 45 1.26 -39.11 11.57
C GLY A 45 0.37 -40.27 11.08
N VAL A 46 0.94 -41.48 11.00
CA VAL A 46 0.25 -42.74 10.61
C VAL A 46 -0.08 -43.56 11.85
N ASP A 47 -1.29 -44.13 11.94
CA ASP A 47 -1.67 -45.12 12.96
C ASP A 47 -1.06 -46.50 12.63
N PRO A 48 -0.20 -47.09 13.48
CA PRO A 48 0.46 -48.36 13.20
C PRO A 48 -0.45 -49.61 13.34
N GLY A 49 -1.75 -49.46 13.67
CA GLY A 49 -2.64 -50.55 14.05
C GLY A 49 -3.55 -51.18 12.96
N ASP A 50 -3.78 -50.55 11.81
CA ASP A 50 -4.74 -51.06 10.80
C ASP A 50 -4.14 -51.14 9.38
N PRO A 51 -3.85 -52.34 8.86
CA PRO A 51 -3.30 -52.52 7.50
C PRO A 51 -4.32 -52.32 6.37
N ARG A 52 -5.57 -51.88 6.63
CA ARG A 52 -6.61 -51.66 5.61
C ARG A 52 -7.16 -50.24 5.52
N ASP A 53 -6.74 -49.31 6.39
CA ASP A 53 -7.18 -47.91 6.38
C ASP A 53 -6.11 -46.99 5.76
N PHE A 54 -5.93 -47.09 4.44
CA PHE A 54 -5.16 -46.09 3.70
C PHE A 54 -5.92 -44.76 3.75
N ILE A 55 -5.31 -43.74 4.38
CA ILE A 55 -5.75 -42.33 4.45
C ILE A 55 -6.78 -42.02 5.58
N ARG A 56 -6.37 -42.23 6.84
CA ARG A 56 -6.82 -41.41 7.97
C ARG A 56 -5.59 -41.02 8.80
N GLY A 57 -5.02 -39.85 8.49
CA GLY A 57 -3.77 -39.38 9.10
C GLY A 57 -3.58 -37.87 8.97
N VAL A 58 -4.65 -37.11 9.21
CA VAL A 58 -4.62 -35.73 9.73
C VAL A 58 -5.91 -35.56 10.55
N HIS A 59 -5.85 -35.78 11.87
CA HIS A 59 -7.01 -35.58 12.74
C HIS A 59 -7.03 -34.14 13.28
N PHE A 60 -7.52 -33.21 12.47
CA PHE A 60 -8.01 -31.91 12.93
C PHE A 60 -9.40 -32.11 13.57
N ASP A 61 -9.48 -32.19 14.89
CA ASP A 61 -10.77 -32.14 15.60
C ASP A 61 -11.00 -30.70 16.09
N SER A 62 -11.44 -29.79 15.22
CA SER A 62 -12.82 -29.76 14.73
C SER A 62 -12.96 -29.37 13.25
N SER A 63 -13.61 -30.24 12.48
CA SER A 63 -14.17 -30.08 11.14
C SER A 63 -14.52 -28.65 10.63
N ALA A 64 -13.67 -28.03 9.81
CA ALA A 64 -14.11 -27.24 8.64
C ALA A 64 -13.00 -26.67 7.72
N SER A 65 -11.81 -26.31 8.22
CA SER A 65 -10.82 -25.55 7.42
C SER A 65 -9.37 -25.98 7.68
N THR A 66 -8.58 -26.07 6.61
CA THR A 66 -7.15 -26.44 6.59
C THR A 66 -6.26 -25.27 6.15
N ILE A 67 -4.92 -25.43 6.22
CA ILE A 67 -3.98 -24.46 5.64
C ILE A 67 -4.19 -24.28 4.14
N ASP A 68 -4.55 -25.35 3.41
CA ASP A 68 -4.86 -25.26 1.97
C ASP A 68 -6.12 -24.43 1.74
N ASP A 69 -7.15 -24.57 2.58
CA ASP A 69 -8.38 -23.77 2.51
C ASP A 69 -8.11 -22.28 2.80
N PHE A 70 -7.27 -22.00 3.79
CA PHE A 70 -6.85 -20.64 4.13
C PHE A 70 -6.04 -19.98 3.01
N LEU A 71 -5.02 -20.67 2.50
CA LEU A 71 -4.17 -20.14 1.43
C LEU A 71 -4.94 -20.00 0.11
N TYR A 72 -5.86 -20.92 -0.17
CA TYR A 72 -6.79 -20.79 -1.29
C TYR A 72 -7.72 -19.58 -1.11
N PHE A 73 -8.24 -19.36 0.10
CA PHE A 73 -9.05 -18.17 0.40
C PHE A 73 -8.24 -16.88 0.20
N ALA A 74 -7.00 -16.83 0.71
CA ALA A 74 -6.11 -15.67 0.53
C ALA A 74 -5.84 -15.40 -0.96
N GLU A 75 -5.53 -16.44 -1.75
CA GLU A 75 -5.35 -16.35 -3.20
C GLU A 75 -6.61 -15.81 -3.89
N LYS A 76 -7.81 -16.28 -3.51
CA LYS A 76 -9.07 -15.78 -4.08
C LYS A 76 -9.46 -14.39 -3.61
N ALA A 77 -9.04 -13.98 -2.42
CA ALA A 77 -9.25 -12.64 -1.90
C ALA A 77 -8.23 -11.63 -2.45
N GLY A 78 -7.17 -12.08 -3.13
CA GLY A 78 -6.05 -11.22 -3.51
C GLY A 78 -5.26 -10.72 -2.29
N ALA A 79 -5.25 -11.51 -1.21
CA ALA A 79 -4.62 -11.18 0.06
C ALA A 79 -3.23 -11.83 0.18
N THR A 80 -2.30 -11.11 0.80
CA THR A 80 -0.98 -11.65 1.19
C THR A 80 -1.15 -12.46 2.47
N PRO A 81 -0.90 -13.78 2.47
CA PRO A 81 -1.02 -14.60 3.67
C PRO A 81 0.18 -14.39 4.61
N VAL A 82 -0.11 -14.30 5.91
CA VAL A 82 0.90 -14.41 6.98
C VAL A 82 0.63 -15.69 7.76
N VAL A 83 1.61 -16.60 7.78
CA VAL A 83 1.48 -17.91 8.43
C VAL A 83 2.21 -17.91 9.78
N GLN A 84 1.47 -18.10 10.86
CA GLN A 84 2.08 -18.32 12.17
C GLN A 84 2.51 -19.77 12.32
N THR A 85 3.76 -19.99 12.76
CA THR A 85 4.22 -21.30 13.21
C THR A 85 3.79 -21.54 14.66
N VAL A 86 3.95 -22.77 15.14
CA VAL A 86 3.67 -23.13 16.53
C VAL A 86 4.98 -23.54 17.18
N LEU A 87 5.30 -22.95 18.33
CA LEU A 87 6.52 -23.22 19.08
C LEU A 87 6.17 -23.64 20.52
N TYR A 88 6.74 -24.74 21.02
CA TYR A 88 6.51 -25.18 22.40
C TYR A 88 7.82 -25.28 23.20
N PRO A 89 7.77 -25.01 24.50
CA PRO A 89 8.93 -25.14 25.36
C PRO A 89 9.41 -26.60 25.46
N PRO A 90 10.71 -26.82 25.72
CA PRO A 90 11.25 -28.18 25.91
C PRO A 90 10.56 -28.94 27.05
N GLY A 91 10.25 -30.23 26.85
CA GLY A 91 9.58 -31.08 27.85
C GLY A 91 8.06 -31.05 27.78
N ASP A 92 7.46 -30.36 26.80
CA ASP A 92 6.04 -30.36 26.54
C ASP A 92 5.63 -31.59 25.72
N ASN A 93 4.60 -32.33 26.14
CA ASN A 93 4.11 -33.52 25.43
C ASN A 93 3.57 -33.22 24.01
N ARG A 94 3.55 -31.95 23.59
CA ARG A 94 3.26 -31.48 22.22
C ARG A 94 4.52 -31.36 21.34
N GLU A 95 5.66 -31.94 21.74
CA GLU A 95 7.00 -31.95 21.11
C GLU A 95 7.11 -32.33 19.61
N HIS A 96 6.02 -32.50 18.87
CA HIS A 96 6.04 -32.78 17.43
C HIS A 96 6.38 -31.56 16.55
N PHE A 97 6.33 -30.35 17.11
CA PHE A 97 6.67 -29.10 16.41
C PHE A 97 8.17 -28.82 16.50
N THR A 98 8.97 -29.62 15.82
CA THR A 98 10.43 -29.47 15.77
C THR A 98 10.87 -28.42 14.73
N PRO A 99 12.14 -27.99 14.72
CA PRO A 99 12.68 -27.18 13.63
C PRO A 99 12.50 -27.83 12.25
N GLN A 100 12.61 -29.17 12.18
CA GLN A 100 12.38 -29.91 10.94
C GLN A 100 10.91 -29.84 10.52
N PHE A 101 9.96 -29.95 11.45
CA PHE A 101 8.54 -29.77 11.15
C PHE A 101 8.26 -28.40 10.51
N SER A 102 8.89 -27.33 11.00
CA SER A 102 8.73 -26.01 10.39
C SER A 102 9.34 -25.91 8.99
N ALA A 103 10.48 -26.56 8.73
CA ALA A 103 11.04 -26.69 7.38
C ALA A 103 10.11 -27.46 6.45
N ASP A 104 9.57 -28.58 6.92
CA ASP A 104 8.62 -29.43 6.18
C ASP A 104 7.34 -28.67 5.82
N LEU A 105 6.87 -27.80 6.72
CA LEU A 105 5.75 -26.89 6.44
C LEU A 105 6.09 -25.89 5.32
N VAL A 106 7.28 -25.29 5.34
CA VAL A 106 7.73 -24.39 4.27
C VAL A 106 7.87 -25.15 2.95
N GLU A 107 8.41 -26.36 2.96
CA GLU A 107 8.54 -27.19 1.77
C GLU A 107 7.17 -27.61 1.22
N TYR A 108 6.22 -27.97 2.10
CA TYR A 108 4.84 -28.22 1.70
C TYR A 108 4.23 -27.00 1.00
N ILE A 109 4.40 -25.80 1.55
CA ILE A 109 3.75 -24.57 1.05
C ILE A 109 4.45 -24.01 -0.20
N ASN A 110 5.78 -23.95 -0.22
CA ASN A 110 6.58 -23.25 -1.23
C ASN A 110 7.42 -24.18 -2.11
N GLY A 111 7.67 -25.42 -1.69
CA GLY A 111 8.52 -26.35 -2.43
C GLY A 111 7.92 -26.79 -3.76
N GLU A 112 8.79 -27.24 -4.67
CA GLU A 112 8.41 -27.81 -5.96
C GLU A 112 8.10 -29.30 -5.84
N ALA A 113 6.96 -29.72 -6.37
CA ALA A 113 6.57 -31.12 -6.36
C ALA A 113 7.35 -31.93 -7.40
N ASP A 114 7.67 -33.18 -7.06
CA ASP A 114 8.30 -34.11 -8.00
C ASP A 114 7.33 -34.54 -9.12
N PRO A 115 7.83 -34.92 -10.31
CA PRO A 115 6.98 -35.45 -11.37
C PRO A 115 6.13 -36.69 -10.98
N ASP A 116 6.58 -37.50 -10.01
CA ASP A 116 5.86 -38.67 -9.49
C ASP A 116 5.32 -38.43 -8.06
N PHE A 117 4.84 -37.21 -7.80
CA PHE A 117 4.37 -36.78 -6.48
C PHE A 117 3.32 -37.71 -5.87
N ILE A 118 2.45 -38.35 -6.66
CA ILE A 118 1.41 -39.26 -6.15
C ILE A 118 2.00 -40.48 -5.43
N ASN A 119 3.07 -41.07 -5.96
CA ASN A 119 3.69 -42.23 -5.32
C ASN A 119 4.62 -41.80 -4.20
N LYS A 120 5.38 -40.71 -4.39
CA LYS A 120 6.26 -40.16 -3.36
C LYS A 120 5.49 -39.69 -2.12
N ALA A 121 4.33 -39.06 -2.28
CA ALA A 121 3.48 -38.66 -1.15
C ALA A 121 3.05 -39.83 -0.26
N LYS A 122 2.91 -41.04 -0.81
CA LYS A 122 2.56 -42.25 -0.04
C LYS A 122 3.72 -42.81 0.76
N GLN A 123 4.94 -42.37 0.47
CA GLN A 123 6.18 -42.85 1.08
C GLN A 123 6.74 -41.88 2.12
N LEU A 124 6.11 -40.71 2.28
CA LEU A 124 6.53 -39.70 3.26
C LEU A 124 6.56 -40.32 4.66
N ASP A 125 7.64 -40.05 5.38
CA ASP A 125 7.80 -40.36 6.78
C ASP A 125 7.15 -39.26 7.61
N PHE A 126 5.94 -39.57 8.05
CA PHE A 126 5.18 -38.66 8.88
C PHE A 126 5.77 -38.45 10.29
N THR A 127 6.89 -39.09 10.64
CA THR A 127 7.60 -38.81 11.89
C THR A 127 8.58 -37.64 11.81
N HIS A 128 8.77 -37.04 10.63
CA HIS A 128 9.67 -35.90 10.39
C HIS A 128 11.15 -36.15 10.69
N ASN A 129 11.57 -37.42 10.70
CA ASN A 129 12.95 -37.80 11.02
C ASN A 129 13.84 -37.93 9.77
N THR A 130 13.27 -37.73 8.58
CA THR A 130 13.92 -38.04 7.31
C THR A 130 14.04 -36.78 6.42
N PRO A 131 15.17 -36.06 6.43
CA PRO A 131 15.36 -34.83 5.65
C PRO A 131 15.35 -34.98 4.12
N SER A 132 15.15 -36.20 3.59
CA SER A 132 15.10 -36.46 2.14
C SER A 132 13.68 -36.49 1.58
N ASP A 133 12.67 -36.40 2.43
CA ASP A 133 11.29 -36.31 1.99
C ASP A 133 11.02 -34.94 1.37
N ASN A 134 10.26 -34.93 0.28
CA ASN A 134 9.78 -33.69 -0.34
C ASN A 134 8.29 -33.53 -0.05
N TRP A 135 7.96 -32.67 0.91
CA TRP A 135 6.61 -32.42 1.40
C TRP A 135 5.71 -31.72 0.37
N ALA A 136 6.27 -31.05 -0.64
CA ALA A 136 5.49 -30.49 -1.75
C ALA A 136 4.73 -31.57 -2.52
N ASN A 137 5.21 -32.82 -2.47
CA ASN A 137 4.49 -33.95 -3.06
C ASN A 137 3.12 -34.19 -2.41
N LEU A 138 3.01 -33.97 -1.10
CA LEU A 138 1.74 -34.09 -0.38
C LEU A 138 0.77 -33.00 -0.80
N ARG A 139 1.24 -31.75 -0.96
CA ARG A 139 0.45 -30.62 -1.48
C ARG A 139 -0.09 -30.93 -2.87
N ALA A 140 0.79 -31.38 -3.77
CA ALA A 140 0.43 -31.76 -5.13
C ALA A 140 -0.58 -32.90 -5.17
N ALA A 141 -0.38 -33.94 -4.35
CA ALA A 141 -1.30 -35.07 -4.24
C ALA A 141 -2.68 -34.68 -3.70
N ARG A 142 -2.77 -33.59 -2.92
CA ARG A 142 -4.03 -33.00 -2.43
C ARG A 142 -4.73 -32.08 -3.42
N GLY A 143 -4.13 -31.86 -4.60
CA GLY A 143 -4.75 -31.15 -5.71
C GLY A 143 -4.16 -29.78 -6.02
N ARG A 144 -3.12 -29.35 -5.30
CA ARG A 144 -2.39 -28.10 -5.58
C ARG A 144 -0.94 -28.40 -5.97
N VAL A 145 -0.69 -28.55 -7.27
CA VAL A 145 0.66 -28.82 -7.81
C VAL A 145 1.57 -27.62 -7.62
N GLU A 146 1.12 -26.43 -8.02
CA GLU A 146 1.91 -25.20 -7.94
C GLU A 146 2.13 -24.74 -6.49
N PRO A 147 3.31 -24.21 -6.16
CA PRO A 147 3.57 -23.54 -4.88
C PRO A 147 2.54 -22.45 -4.54
N TYR A 148 2.34 -22.22 -3.25
CA TYR A 148 1.58 -21.07 -2.76
C TYR A 148 2.43 -19.78 -2.70
N ASN A 149 3.75 -19.89 -2.66
CA ASN A 149 4.70 -18.77 -2.58
C ASN A 149 4.42 -17.82 -1.41
N VAL A 150 4.12 -18.39 -0.23
CA VAL A 150 3.92 -17.62 1.00
C VAL A 150 5.24 -17.00 1.41
N GLN A 151 5.24 -15.69 1.62
CA GLN A 151 6.45 -14.96 1.99
C GLN A 151 6.58 -14.79 3.49
N TYR A 152 5.49 -14.54 4.21
CA TYR A 152 5.57 -14.07 5.59
C TYR A 152 5.21 -15.16 6.59
N PHE A 153 6.12 -15.40 7.53
CA PHE A 153 5.94 -16.33 8.63
C PHE A 153 6.22 -15.66 9.97
N THR A 154 5.41 -15.95 10.99
CA THR A 154 5.64 -15.49 12.37
C THR A 154 5.98 -16.67 13.27
N MET A 155 6.99 -16.51 14.13
CA MET A 155 7.48 -17.56 15.02
C MET A 155 6.60 -17.69 16.27
N GLY A 156 5.80 -18.75 16.32
CA GLY A 156 4.88 -19.02 17.43
C GLY A 156 3.61 -18.17 17.39
N ASN A 157 2.85 -18.21 18.48
CA ASN A 157 1.74 -17.32 18.77
C ASN A 157 1.63 -17.11 20.28
N GLU A 158 1.59 -15.86 20.73
CA GLU A 158 1.54 -15.51 22.15
C GLU A 158 2.42 -16.39 23.07
N PRO A 159 3.76 -16.36 22.93
CA PRO A 159 4.64 -17.33 23.57
C PRO A 159 4.32 -17.64 25.05
N TYR A 160 4.05 -16.65 25.89
CA TYR A 160 3.72 -16.92 27.31
C TYR A 160 2.31 -17.43 27.58
N TRP A 161 1.31 -16.96 26.83
CA TRP A 161 -0.10 -17.13 27.19
C TRP A 161 -0.73 -18.31 26.45
N ALA A 162 -0.39 -18.49 25.17
CA ALA A 162 -0.92 -19.58 24.37
C ALA A 162 0.00 -20.78 24.30
N GLU A 163 1.31 -20.54 24.31
CA GLU A 163 2.36 -21.56 24.19
C GLU A 163 3.07 -21.86 25.51
N GLU A 164 2.76 -21.10 26.57
CA GLU A 164 3.20 -21.32 27.96
C GLU A 164 4.73 -21.29 28.13
N TRP A 165 5.44 -20.52 27.29
CA TRP A 165 6.87 -20.27 27.45
C TRP A 165 7.18 -19.58 28.80
N PRO A 166 8.22 -20.02 29.53
CA PRO A 166 8.58 -19.45 30.83
C PRO A 166 9.09 -18.02 30.69
N LYS A 167 8.41 -17.06 31.34
CA LYS A 167 8.76 -15.63 31.33
C LYS A 167 10.18 -15.36 31.81
N GLU A 168 10.62 -16.15 32.78
CA GLU A 168 11.92 -16.02 33.43
C GLU A 168 13.08 -16.59 32.59
N GLN A 169 12.79 -17.28 31.49
CA GLN A 169 13.79 -17.90 30.60
C GLN A 169 13.57 -17.51 29.13
N PRO A 170 13.66 -16.21 28.80
CA PRO A 170 13.44 -15.70 27.44
C PRO A 170 14.37 -16.30 26.38
N SER A 171 15.56 -16.76 26.79
CA SER A 171 16.53 -17.38 25.88
C SER A 171 16.01 -18.67 25.26
N LEU A 172 15.15 -19.43 25.94
CA LEU A 172 14.62 -20.68 25.39
C LEU A 172 13.75 -20.43 24.16
N TYR A 173 12.85 -19.43 24.23
CA TYR A 173 12.06 -19.03 23.08
C TYR A 173 12.93 -18.41 21.99
N ALA A 174 13.91 -17.57 22.37
CA ALA A 174 14.84 -16.95 21.43
C ALA A 174 15.64 -18.00 20.63
N ASP A 175 16.10 -19.06 21.30
CA ASP A 175 16.81 -20.19 20.68
C ASP A 175 15.89 -21.00 19.77
N ALA A 176 14.66 -21.30 20.20
CA ALA A 176 13.67 -22.00 19.38
C ALA A 176 13.32 -21.21 18.10
N CYS A 177 13.06 -19.90 18.20
CA CYS A 177 12.87 -19.04 17.03
C CYS A 177 14.03 -19.17 16.05
N TYR A 178 15.27 -19.12 16.56
CA TYR A 178 16.46 -19.20 15.72
C TYR A 178 16.60 -20.54 15.02
N GLU A 179 16.45 -21.64 15.75
CA GLU A 179 16.58 -22.99 15.22
C GLU A 179 15.53 -23.28 14.15
N HIS A 180 14.27 -22.89 14.39
CA HIS A 180 13.19 -23.05 13.43
C HIS A 180 13.40 -22.21 12.18
N ALA A 181 13.70 -20.91 12.31
CA ALA A 181 13.86 -20.04 11.16
C ALA A 181 15.09 -20.39 10.31
N VAL A 182 16.20 -20.88 10.90
CA VAL A 182 17.34 -21.40 10.13
C VAL A 182 16.89 -22.57 9.26
N LYS A 183 16.18 -23.55 9.83
CA LYS A 183 15.67 -24.71 9.08
C LYS A 183 14.66 -24.34 8.00
N MET A 184 13.78 -23.39 8.28
CA MET A 184 12.85 -22.85 7.28
C MET A 184 13.57 -22.17 6.12
N LYS A 185 14.58 -21.33 6.41
CA LYS A 185 15.37 -20.62 5.38
C LYS A 185 16.34 -21.54 4.62
N GLU A 186 16.70 -22.72 5.14
CA GLU A 186 17.41 -23.76 4.38
C GLU A 186 16.55 -24.27 3.21
N VAL A 187 15.22 -24.34 3.39
CA VAL A 187 14.26 -24.74 2.35
C VAL A 187 13.97 -23.59 1.39
N ASP A 188 13.59 -22.43 1.94
CA ASP A 188 13.27 -21.25 1.15
C ASP A 188 13.94 -20.01 1.76
N PRO A 189 15.08 -19.55 1.23
CA PRO A 189 15.79 -18.39 1.77
C PRO A 189 15.06 -17.06 1.51
N SER A 190 14.00 -17.05 0.69
CA SER A 190 13.26 -15.83 0.35
C SER A 190 12.19 -15.43 1.39
N ILE A 191 11.78 -16.36 2.25
CA ILE A 191 10.77 -16.10 3.28
C ILE A 191 11.21 -15.04 4.30
N LYS A 192 10.22 -14.37 4.87
CA LYS A 192 10.32 -13.30 5.84
C LYS A 192 9.87 -13.78 7.22
N ILE A 193 10.74 -13.63 8.22
CA ILE A 193 10.52 -14.16 9.57
C ILE A 193 10.17 -13.05 10.55
N GLY A 194 9.04 -13.21 11.24
CA GLY A 194 8.58 -12.38 12.34
C GLY A 194 8.77 -13.06 13.69
N VAL A 195 9.06 -12.29 14.73
CA VAL A 195 9.18 -12.78 16.13
C VAL A 195 8.36 -11.93 17.10
N PHE A 196 7.93 -12.50 18.22
CA PHE A 196 7.15 -11.76 19.22
C PHE A 196 8.01 -10.99 20.23
N MET A 197 7.71 -9.71 20.37
CA MET A 197 8.18 -8.82 21.44
C MET A 197 7.11 -8.65 22.51
N TYR A 198 7.52 -8.32 23.75
CA TYR A 198 6.63 -8.24 24.90
C TYR A 198 6.77 -6.95 25.70
N ASP A 199 7.61 -6.90 26.74
CA ASP A 199 7.54 -5.83 27.76
C ASP A 199 8.90 -5.27 28.22
N GLY A 200 9.99 -5.57 27.49
CA GLY A 200 11.32 -5.04 27.81
C GLY A 200 11.97 -5.58 29.10
N SER A 201 11.37 -6.56 29.79
CA SER A 201 11.89 -7.20 31.02
C SER A 201 13.16 -8.08 30.81
N GLY A 202 13.82 -7.94 29.66
CA GLY A 202 14.91 -8.80 29.20
C GLY A 202 14.50 -9.75 28.07
N TRP A 203 13.19 -9.99 27.88
CA TRP A 203 12.66 -10.78 26.77
C TRP A 203 13.06 -10.22 25.41
N ASP A 204 12.66 -8.97 25.13
CA ASP A 204 12.92 -8.31 23.84
C ASP A 204 14.41 -8.33 23.53
N ARG A 205 15.27 -8.07 24.53
CA ARG A 205 16.72 -8.15 24.35
C ARG A 205 17.16 -9.54 23.92
N ALA A 206 16.74 -10.60 24.62
CA ALA A 206 17.14 -11.97 24.30
C ALA A 206 16.66 -12.40 22.92
N VAL A 207 15.38 -12.18 22.60
CA VAL A 207 14.78 -12.55 21.31
C VAL A 207 15.42 -11.79 20.16
N LEU A 208 15.54 -10.47 20.27
CA LEU A 208 16.07 -9.63 19.18
C LEU A 208 17.54 -9.94 18.91
N THR A 209 18.38 -9.96 19.95
CA THR A 209 19.83 -10.18 19.78
C THR A 209 20.15 -11.58 19.24
N LYS A 210 19.42 -12.62 19.67
CA LYS A 210 19.61 -13.98 19.17
C LYS A 210 19.21 -14.13 17.70
N ASN A 211 18.17 -13.41 17.27
CA ASN A 211 17.54 -13.59 15.96
C ASN A 211 17.94 -12.48 14.95
N GLU A 212 18.89 -11.61 15.28
CA GLU A 212 19.18 -10.38 14.53
C GLU A 212 19.48 -10.58 13.03
N TYR A 213 20.05 -11.74 12.65
CA TYR A 213 20.45 -12.02 11.27
C TYR A 213 19.37 -12.71 10.43
N ILE A 214 18.33 -13.23 11.07
CA ILE A 214 17.28 -14.04 10.41
C ILE A 214 15.92 -13.36 10.45
N LEU A 215 15.72 -12.39 11.34
CA LEU A 215 14.46 -11.70 11.52
C LEU A 215 14.29 -10.56 10.49
N ASP A 216 13.09 -10.50 9.94
CA ASP A 216 12.65 -9.54 8.93
C ASP A 216 11.59 -8.57 9.48
N TRP A 217 10.85 -8.95 10.52
CA TRP A 217 9.88 -8.07 11.18
C TRP A 217 9.68 -8.46 12.65
N VAL A 218 9.00 -7.62 13.41
CA VAL A 218 8.65 -7.92 14.80
C VAL A 218 7.17 -7.73 15.05
N CYS A 219 6.60 -8.67 15.78
CA CYS A 219 5.21 -8.65 16.20
C CYS A 219 5.14 -8.17 17.64
N LEU A 220 4.38 -7.11 17.90
CA LEU A 220 4.04 -6.73 19.27
C LEU A 220 2.95 -7.66 19.79
N GLN A 221 3.38 -8.75 20.45
CA GLN A 221 2.68 -9.31 21.61
C GLN A 221 1.18 -9.49 21.43
N HIS A 222 0.47 -8.67 22.19
CA HIS A 222 -0.94 -8.33 22.16
C HIS A 222 -1.10 -7.05 22.99
N ASP A 223 -1.96 -6.13 22.58
CA ASP A 223 -2.29 -4.95 23.37
C ASP A 223 -3.78 -4.95 23.73
N TYR A 224 -4.09 -5.42 24.93
CA TYR A 224 -5.42 -5.19 25.50
C TYR A 224 -5.46 -3.83 26.16
N SER A 225 -6.53 -3.07 25.89
CA SER A 225 -6.98 -1.97 26.74
C SER A 225 -7.57 -2.49 28.07
N TYR A 226 -6.82 -3.32 28.80
CA TYR A 226 -7.21 -3.93 30.06
C TYR A 226 -6.66 -3.14 31.25
N GLU A 227 -7.50 -2.85 32.24
CA GLU A 227 -7.01 -2.51 33.58
C GLU A 227 -7.02 -3.78 34.44
N PRO A 228 -5.85 -4.28 34.90
CA PRO A 228 -5.74 -5.51 35.68
C PRO A 228 -6.68 -5.59 36.88
N GLY A 229 -7.34 -6.72 37.10
CA GLY A 229 -7.98 -7.06 38.38
C GLY A 229 -9.34 -6.40 38.65
N VAL A 230 -10.19 -6.26 37.63
CA VAL A 230 -11.61 -5.93 37.78
C VAL A 230 -12.46 -7.08 37.23
N ASN A 231 -13.31 -7.66 38.08
CA ASN A 231 -14.37 -8.57 37.65
C ASN A 231 -15.60 -7.70 37.32
N LEU A 232 -15.85 -7.45 36.04
CA LEU A 232 -16.79 -6.42 35.56
C LEU A 232 -18.27 -6.82 35.68
N SER A 233 -18.58 -8.05 36.15
CA SER A 233 -19.95 -8.52 36.38
C SER A 233 -20.74 -7.69 37.39
N ASP A 234 -20.05 -6.91 38.24
CA ASP A 234 -20.64 -6.34 39.45
C ASP A 234 -20.90 -4.81 39.37
N GLN A 235 -20.66 -4.15 38.23
CA GLN A 235 -20.64 -2.66 38.13
C GLN A 235 -21.28 -2.07 36.84
N VAL A 236 -22.30 -2.74 36.26
CA VAL A 236 -22.85 -2.46 34.91
C VAL A 236 -23.16 -0.97 34.61
N PRO A 237 -23.83 -0.18 35.47
CA PRO A 237 -24.22 1.19 35.08
C PRO A 237 -23.07 2.22 35.09
N ARG A 238 -22.09 2.04 36.00
CA ARG A 238 -20.91 2.92 36.10
C ARG A 238 -19.90 2.61 34.99
N LEU A 239 -19.87 1.36 34.54
CA LEU A 239 -19.04 0.88 33.46
C LEU A 239 -19.52 1.37 32.08
N LEU A 240 -20.82 1.54 31.83
CA LEU A 240 -21.32 1.99 30.53
C LEU A 240 -20.81 3.39 30.12
N GLY A 241 -20.75 4.34 31.06
CA GLY A 241 -20.26 5.71 30.77
C GLY A 241 -18.74 5.79 30.57
N ILE A 242 -17.95 5.08 31.38
CA ILE A 242 -16.48 5.08 31.27
C ILE A 242 -16.00 4.22 30.09
N SER A 243 -16.74 3.14 29.78
CA SER A 243 -16.47 2.33 28.59
C SER A 243 -16.82 3.11 27.32
N ALA A 244 -17.97 3.81 27.28
CA ALA A 244 -18.36 4.62 26.12
C ALA A 244 -17.29 5.64 25.74
N ALA A 245 -16.75 6.40 26.69
CA ALA A 245 -15.67 7.37 26.43
C ALA A 245 -14.40 6.71 25.88
N ARG A 246 -14.05 5.50 26.33
CA ARG A 246 -12.92 4.72 25.78
C ARG A 246 -13.20 4.16 24.39
N PHE A 247 -14.43 3.75 24.09
CA PHE A 247 -14.82 3.25 22.76
C PHE A 247 -14.73 4.31 21.67
N ILE A 248 -14.68 5.59 22.03
CA ILE A 248 -14.45 6.70 21.09
C ILE A 248 -13.07 7.34 21.33
N GLY A 249 -12.18 6.73 22.11
CA GLY A 249 -10.86 7.27 22.41
C GLY A 249 -9.90 7.30 21.22
N THR A 250 -8.67 7.75 21.47
CA THR A 250 -7.54 7.55 20.55
C THR A 250 -6.79 6.26 20.86
N GLY A 251 -6.01 5.81 19.89
CA GLY A 251 -5.00 4.76 19.99
C GLY A 251 -3.77 5.12 20.84
N LYS A 252 -3.73 6.29 21.49
CA LYS A 252 -2.56 6.80 22.23
C LYS A 252 -1.85 5.76 23.13
N PRO A 253 -2.54 4.93 23.95
CA PRO A 253 -1.88 3.89 24.75
C PRO A 253 -1.09 2.87 23.93
N PHE A 254 -1.59 2.52 22.74
CA PHE A 254 -1.01 1.55 21.82
C PHE A 254 0.16 2.14 21.06
N LEU A 255 -0.03 3.36 20.56
CA LEU A 255 1.01 4.15 19.91
C LEU A 255 2.23 4.35 20.82
N ARG A 256 1.99 4.49 22.13
CA ARG A 256 3.06 4.47 23.14
C ARG A 256 3.81 3.14 23.12
N ARG A 257 3.14 1.98 23.09
CA ARG A 257 3.82 0.68 23.00
C ARG A 257 4.60 0.51 21.70
N HIS A 258 4.07 0.95 20.55
CA HIS A 258 4.82 0.97 19.30
C HIS A 258 6.09 1.82 19.42
N THR A 259 5.98 3.01 20.02
CA THR A 259 7.12 3.91 20.25
C THR A 259 8.15 3.28 21.18
N GLU A 260 7.70 2.65 22.27
CA GLU A 260 8.57 1.94 23.21
C GLU A 260 9.22 0.71 22.54
N GLY A 261 8.49 -0.01 21.68
CA GLY A 261 8.99 -1.11 20.85
C GLY A 261 10.11 -0.65 19.91
N ARG A 262 9.89 0.42 19.14
CA ARG A 262 10.92 1.06 18.29
C ARG A 262 12.14 1.49 19.09
N THR A 263 11.91 2.06 20.27
CA THR A 263 13.00 2.46 21.16
C THR A 263 13.85 1.27 21.57
N ARG A 264 13.23 0.13 21.89
CA ARG A 264 13.92 -1.11 22.23
C ARG A 264 14.63 -1.74 21.04
N LEU A 265 14.04 -1.71 19.83
CA LEU A 265 14.71 -2.13 18.60
C LEU A 265 16.00 -1.33 18.38
N ARG A 266 15.92 0.01 18.38
CA ARG A 266 17.10 0.90 18.23
C ARG A 266 18.14 0.67 19.31
N GLN A 267 17.70 0.37 20.53
CA GLN A 267 18.60 0.12 21.64
C GLN A 267 19.37 -1.20 21.50
N TYR A 268 18.71 -2.25 21.01
CA TYR A 268 19.29 -3.60 20.99
C TYR A 268 19.89 -3.99 19.63
N LEU A 269 19.39 -3.41 18.54
CA LEU A 269 19.79 -3.66 17.15
C LEU A 269 20.17 -2.34 16.46
N THR A 270 21.21 -1.67 16.96
CA THR A 270 21.65 -0.32 16.51
C THR A 270 22.02 -0.20 15.03
N HIS A 271 22.15 -1.33 14.33
CA HIS A 271 22.56 -1.45 12.93
C HIS A 271 21.41 -1.86 12.00
N ARG A 272 20.20 -2.06 12.53
CA ARG A 272 19.01 -2.50 11.78
C ARG A 272 17.92 -1.42 11.74
N ASP A 273 18.24 -0.27 11.14
CA ASP A 273 17.27 0.81 10.96
C ASP A 273 16.09 0.40 10.05
N ASP A 274 16.28 -0.65 9.23
CA ASP A 274 15.26 -1.26 8.37
C ASP A 274 14.09 -1.89 9.15
N LEU A 275 14.32 -2.31 10.41
CA LEU A 275 13.30 -2.99 11.23
C LEU A 275 12.32 -2.04 11.91
N ASP A 276 12.68 -0.77 12.12
CA ASP A 276 11.78 0.23 12.70
C ASP A 276 10.50 0.42 11.88
N GLU A 277 10.65 0.21 10.57
CA GLU A 277 9.61 0.29 9.57
C GLU A 277 8.79 -1.00 9.49
N MET A 278 9.29 -2.13 10.01
CA MET A 278 8.64 -3.45 9.95
C MET A 278 8.17 -3.93 11.34
N ILE A 279 7.73 -2.98 12.18
CA ILE A 279 6.98 -3.33 13.39
C ILE A 279 5.54 -3.56 12.98
N THR A 280 5.05 -4.76 13.25
CA THR A 280 3.65 -5.07 13.15
C THR A 280 3.05 -5.23 14.53
N SER A 281 1.79 -4.86 14.66
CA SER A 281 0.95 -5.36 15.74
C SER A 281 0.11 -6.51 15.20
N GLN A 282 0.02 -7.59 15.98
CA GLN A 282 -1.13 -8.49 15.86
C GLN A 282 -2.11 -8.01 16.91
N ASP A 283 -3.07 -7.21 16.45
CA ASP A 283 -3.95 -6.50 17.34
C ASP A 283 -5.18 -7.33 17.68
N GLU A 284 -5.11 -8.00 18.82
CA GLU A 284 -6.32 -8.31 19.60
C GLU A 284 -6.89 -7.01 20.18
N HIS A 285 -7.59 -6.23 19.34
CA HIS A 285 -8.37 -5.06 19.78
C HIS A 285 -9.57 -5.43 20.65
N GLY A 286 -9.48 -6.43 21.53
CA GLY A 286 -10.53 -6.71 22.48
C GLY A 286 -10.47 -5.70 23.61
N PHE A 287 -11.43 -4.78 23.72
CA PHE A 287 -11.88 -4.42 25.06
C PHE A 287 -12.27 -5.74 25.72
N SER A 288 -11.55 -6.14 26.77
CA SER A 288 -11.78 -7.39 27.49
C SER A 288 -13.23 -7.45 28.02
N LEU A 289 -14.13 -7.89 27.15
CA LEU A 289 -14.96 -9.08 27.30
C LEU A 289 -15.71 -9.22 28.62
N ILE A 290 -16.52 -8.24 29.04
CA ILE A 290 -17.68 -8.50 29.91
C ILE A 290 -18.86 -7.54 29.56
N TYR A 291 -19.76 -8.02 28.68
CA TYR A 291 -21.18 -7.67 28.46
C TYR A 291 -21.60 -6.33 27.81
N PRO A 292 -22.69 -6.28 27.00
CA PRO A 292 -23.64 -7.33 26.57
C PRO A 292 -23.33 -7.96 25.20
N PRO A 293 -24.15 -8.93 24.70
CA PRO A 293 -24.06 -9.44 23.32
C PRO A 293 -24.09 -8.27 22.32
N GLY A 294 -23.03 -8.11 21.53
CA GLY A 294 -22.87 -7.03 20.56
C GLY A 294 -21.72 -6.06 20.85
N ALA A 295 -21.09 -6.11 22.03
CA ALA A 295 -19.91 -5.32 22.33
C ALA A 295 -18.77 -5.61 21.33
N GLY A 296 -18.44 -4.62 20.50
CA GLY A 296 -17.49 -4.70 19.39
C GLY A 296 -18.10 -4.99 18.01
N ALA A 297 -19.43 -5.09 17.90
CA ALA A 297 -20.17 -4.93 16.64
C ALA A 297 -20.86 -3.56 16.58
N ASP A 298 -20.39 -2.59 17.37
CA ASP A 298 -21.02 -1.29 17.56
C ASP A 298 -20.28 -0.14 16.87
N LEU A 299 -20.98 0.99 16.73
CA LEU A 299 -20.45 2.21 16.09
C LEU A 299 -19.26 2.79 16.83
N GLY A 300 -19.28 2.80 18.17
CA GLY A 300 -18.17 3.30 18.98
C GLY A 300 -16.89 2.56 18.64
N TYR A 301 -16.94 1.24 18.69
CA TYR A 301 -15.79 0.42 18.37
C TYR A 301 -15.29 0.57 16.92
N ALA A 302 -16.19 0.80 15.96
CA ALA A 302 -15.80 1.14 14.59
C ALA A 302 -15.04 2.47 14.48
N ILE A 303 -15.48 3.50 15.22
CA ILE A 303 -14.80 4.80 15.33
C ILE A 303 -13.40 4.62 15.92
N TYR A 304 -13.29 3.88 17.02
CA TYR A 304 -12.00 3.60 17.65
C TYR A 304 -11.05 2.81 16.74
N ARG A 305 -11.53 1.72 16.11
CA ARG A 305 -10.72 0.88 15.23
C ARG A 305 -10.13 1.66 14.06
N LEU A 306 -10.97 2.40 13.33
CA LEU A 306 -10.48 3.19 12.20
C LEU A 306 -9.59 4.35 12.67
N GLY A 307 -9.97 5.03 13.75
CA GLY A 307 -9.16 6.09 14.34
C GLY A 307 -7.77 5.60 14.70
N TYR A 308 -7.67 4.46 15.39
CA TYR A 308 -6.40 3.81 15.72
C TYR A 308 -5.59 3.52 14.46
N ARG A 309 -6.17 2.89 13.43
CA ARG A 309 -5.44 2.59 12.20
C ARG A 309 -4.86 3.85 11.55
N LEU A 310 -5.64 4.93 11.48
CA LEU A 310 -5.20 6.20 10.91
C LEU A 310 -4.09 6.85 11.74
N GLU A 311 -4.15 6.75 13.06
CA GLU A 311 -3.09 7.21 13.96
C GLU A 311 -1.81 6.36 13.83
N THR A 312 -1.95 5.05 13.62
CA THR A 312 -0.83 4.14 13.36
C THR A 312 -0.16 4.44 12.02
N ILE A 313 -0.93 4.79 10.98
CA ILE A 313 -0.38 5.26 9.69
C ILE A 313 0.37 6.58 9.88
N GLU A 314 -0.23 7.55 10.59
CA GLU A 314 0.38 8.85 10.87
C GLU A 314 1.71 8.72 11.65
N GLN A 315 1.79 7.83 12.63
CA GLN A 315 2.98 7.65 13.46
C GLN A 315 3.99 6.63 12.93
N GLY A 316 3.52 5.62 12.20
CA GLY A 316 4.32 4.50 11.74
C GLY A 316 4.86 4.63 10.34
N GLY A 317 4.35 5.59 9.57
CA GLY A 317 4.78 5.80 8.19
C GLY A 317 4.29 4.68 7.26
N PRO A 318 4.81 4.63 6.01
CA PRO A 318 4.25 3.81 4.94
C PRO A 318 4.36 2.28 5.14
N ASN A 319 5.17 1.84 6.11
CA ASN A 319 5.47 0.43 6.35
C ASN A 319 4.80 -0.12 7.62
N ALA A 320 3.95 0.67 8.29
CA ALA A 320 3.19 0.20 9.45
C ALA A 320 2.22 -0.92 9.05
N TRP A 321 2.39 -2.10 9.65
CA TRP A 321 1.56 -3.27 9.43
C TRP A 321 0.69 -3.53 10.64
N ASP A 322 -0.56 -3.85 10.41
CA ASP A 322 -1.51 -4.08 11.49
C ASP A 322 -2.60 -5.06 11.04
N CYS A 323 -2.88 -6.03 11.91
CA CYS A 323 -3.78 -7.14 11.70
C CYS A 323 -4.89 -7.11 12.76
N ASP A 324 -6.14 -6.89 12.33
CA ASP A 324 -7.28 -6.96 13.23
C ASP A 324 -7.62 -8.38 13.64
N TRP A 325 -7.80 -8.59 14.94
CA TRP A 325 -8.56 -9.72 15.45
C TRP A 325 -10.04 -9.33 15.62
N LEU A 326 -10.96 -9.86 14.80
CA LEU A 326 -10.77 -10.83 13.72
C LEU A 326 -11.56 -10.45 12.47
N LEU A 327 -11.24 -11.06 11.33
CA LEU A 327 -11.94 -10.75 10.08
C LEU A 327 -13.43 -11.13 10.13
N ILE A 328 -13.76 -12.30 10.66
CA ILE A 328 -15.13 -12.84 10.73
C ILE A 328 -15.43 -13.20 12.17
N ASN A 329 -16.61 -12.85 12.70
CA ASN A 329 -17.01 -13.22 14.06
C ASN A 329 -16.72 -14.69 14.42
N ASP A 330 -16.15 -14.92 15.60
CA ASP A 330 -16.04 -16.24 16.23
C ASP A 330 -17.30 -16.50 17.07
N ARG A 331 -17.65 -17.77 17.31
CA ARG A 331 -18.82 -18.21 18.09
C ARG A 331 -18.88 -17.62 19.48
N LYS A 332 -17.72 -17.31 20.08
CA LYS A 332 -17.61 -16.70 21.40
C LYS A 332 -17.65 -15.16 21.34
N TYR A 333 -17.43 -14.58 20.17
CA TYR A 333 -16.92 -13.23 20.00
C TYR A 333 -17.53 -12.54 18.77
N VAL A 334 -18.49 -11.64 19.01
CA VAL A 334 -19.27 -11.01 17.94
C VAL A 334 -18.66 -9.73 17.35
N TYR A 335 -17.35 -9.51 17.51
CA TYR A 335 -16.66 -8.25 17.16
C TYR A 335 -15.71 -8.36 15.97
N GLY A 336 -15.85 -9.39 15.14
CA GLY A 336 -15.14 -9.45 13.87
C GLY A 336 -15.53 -8.28 12.96
N VAL A 337 -14.73 -8.00 11.94
CA VAL A 337 -15.07 -6.99 10.93
C VAL A 337 -16.38 -7.39 10.23
N ILE A 338 -16.50 -8.66 9.88
CA ILE A 338 -17.67 -9.27 9.26
C ILE A 338 -18.44 -10.05 10.33
N GLY A 339 -19.70 -9.67 10.55
CA GLY A 339 -20.59 -10.40 11.45
C GLY A 339 -21.13 -11.68 10.82
N SER A 340 -21.66 -12.57 11.65
CA SER A 340 -22.20 -13.87 11.18
C SER A 340 -23.47 -13.72 10.34
N ASP A 341 -24.34 -12.77 10.68
CA ASP A 341 -25.64 -12.54 10.03
C ASP A 341 -25.73 -11.19 9.30
N CYS A 342 -24.85 -10.24 9.63
CA CYS A 342 -24.81 -8.90 9.05
C CYS A 342 -23.37 -8.36 9.02
N LEU A 343 -23.15 -7.34 8.20
CA LEU A 343 -21.88 -6.59 8.22
C LEU A 343 -21.86 -5.67 9.44
N ASN A 344 -20.80 -5.75 10.25
CA ASN A 344 -20.67 -4.91 11.44
C ASN A 344 -20.29 -3.47 11.02
N PRO A 345 -20.53 -2.45 11.87
CA PRO A 345 -20.06 -1.09 11.65
C PRO A 345 -18.56 -0.99 11.32
N SER A 346 -17.70 -1.85 11.89
CA SER A 346 -16.27 -1.90 11.55
C SER A 346 -16.02 -2.28 10.08
N TYR A 347 -16.84 -3.15 9.48
CA TYR A 347 -16.76 -3.42 8.04
C TYR A 347 -17.00 -2.15 7.24
N TRP A 348 -18.04 -1.39 7.58
CA TRP A 348 -18.35 -0.15 6.86
C TRP A 348 -17.30 0.92 7.09
N ALA A 349 -16.70 1.00 8.28
CA ALA A 349 -15.59 1.91 8.54
C ALA A 349 -14.34 1.55 7.71
N TYR A 350 -13.99 0.26 7.62
CA TYR A 350 -12.88 -0.18 6.77
C TYR A 350 -13.18 -0.09 5.28
N ARG A 351 -14.43 -0.28 4.88
CA ARG A 351 -14.85 -0.03 3.50
C ARG A 351 -14.71 1.45 3.14
N LEU A 352 -15.16 2.35 4.02
CA LEU A 352 -14.99 3.79 3.84
C LEU A 352 -13.51 4.16 3.72
N PHE A 353 -12.65 3.62 4.58
CA PHE A 353 -11.20 3.80 4.47
C PHE A 353 -10.63 3.22 3.16
N TYR A 354 -11.02 2.01 2.79
CA TYR A 354 -10.52 1.32 1.61
C TYR A 354 -10.93 2.01 0.31
N GLU A 355 -12.14 2.55 0.23
CA GLU A 355 -12.65 3.24 -0.97
C GLU A 355 -12.20 4.72 -0.98
N HIS A 356 -12.14 5.37 0.18
CA HIS A 356 -12.04 6.83 0.32
C HIS A 356 -10.84 7.34 1.13
N PHE A 357 -9.79 6.54 1.28
CA PHE A 357 -8.45 7.00 1.65
C PHE A 357 -7.48 6.71 0.53
N GLY A 358 -6.59 7.63 0.19
CA GLY A 358 -5.66 7.57 -0.94
C GLY A 358 -4.36 6.81 -0.66
N ALA A 359 -3.52 6.68 -1.68
CA ALA A 359 -2.24 5.96 -1.60
C ALA A 359 -1.12 6.78 -0.93
N LYS A 360 -1.23 8.12 -0.94
CA LYS A 360 -0.19 9.01 -0.44
C LYS A 360 -0.72 9.79 0.76
N TYR A 361 -0.24 9.47 1.95
CA TYR A 361 -0.60 10.19 3.17
C TYR A 361 -0.12 11.65 3.12
N LEU A 362 -0.95 12.58 3.58
CA LEU A 362 -0.64 14.01 3.70
C LEU A 362 -0.48 14.39 5.17
N LYS A 363 0.47 15.29 5.45
CA LYS A 363 0.59 15.88 6.78
C LYS A 363 -0.64 16.74 7.08
N VAL A 364 -1.32 16.44 8.18
CA VAL A 364 -2.46 17.22 8.68
C VAL A 364 -2.11 17.86 10.02
N ASN A 365 -2.47 19.14 10.19
CA ASN A 365 -2.41 19.80 11.49
C ASN A 365 -3.84 20.02 11.98
N THR A 366 -4.31 19.23 12.95
CA THR A 366 -5.66 19.37 13.52
C THR A 366 -5.60 20.09 14.87
N SER A 367 -6.52 21.03 15.09
CA SER A 367 -6.78 21.62 16.40
C SER A 367 -8.23 21.33 16.78
N SER A 368 -8.42 20.70 17.94
CA SER A 368 -9.73 20.34 18.47
C SER A 368 -9.72 20.53 19.99
N PRO A 369 -10.84 20.93 20.60
CA PRO A 369 -11.04 20.72 22.03
C PRO A 369 -10.84 19.24 22.36
N GLU A 370 -10.29 18.97 23.54
CA GLU A 370 -10.04 17.62 24.04
C GLU A 370 -11.00 17.29 25.19
N TYR A 371 -11.18 15.99 25.41
CA TYR A 371 -11.83 15.45 26.59
C TYR A 371 -10.95 14.36 27.22
N THR A 372 -11.02 14.28 28.54
CA THR A 372 -10.20 13.37 29.31
C THR A 372 -10.80 11.97 29.35
N ILE A 373 -9.98 10.97 29.05
CA ILE A 373 -10.28 9.57 29.30
C ILE A 373 -9.86 9.21 30.72
N PHE A 374 -10.78 8.65 31.49
CA PHE A 374 -10.54 8.23 32.87
C PHE A 374 -10.43 6.71 33.00
N SER A 375 -9.68 6.28 34.01
CA SER A 375 -9.63 4.89 34.47
C SER A 375 -10.96 4.49 35.10
N TYR A 376 -11.53 3.37 34.67
CA TYR A 376 -12.75 2.85 35.30
C TYR A 376 -12.47 2.21 36.66
N ARG A 377 -11.25 1.75 36.90
CA ARG A 377 -10.83 1.15 38.17
C ARG A 377 -10.48 2.19 39.23
N THR A 378 -9.68 3.19 38.87
CA THR A 378 -9.13 4.15 39.84
C THR A 378 -9.82 5.51 39.79
N GLY A 379 -10.54 5.82 38.69
CA GLY A 379 -11.05 7.16 38.42
C GLY A 379 -9.97 8.18 38.07
N ALA A 380 -8.71 7.76 37.95
CA ALA A 380 -7.61 8.64 37.57
C ALA A 380 -7.68 9.00 36.08
N GLU A 381 -7.20 10.19 35.74
CA GLU A 381 -6.99 10.61 34.35
C GLU A 381 -5.96 9.70 33.68
N LEU A 382 -6.23 9.28 32.44
CA LEU A 382 -5.34 8.42 31.65
C LEU A 382 -4.69 9.20 30.52
N TYR A 383 -5.50 9.82 29.66
CA TYR A 383 -5.02 10.64 28.54
C TYR A 383 -6.13 11.53 27.99
N GLU A 384 -5.72 12.63 27.35
CA GLU A 384 -6.62 13.51 26.61
C GLU A 384 -6.89 12.96 25.21
N THR A 385 -8.12 13.14 24.72
CA THR A 385 -8.55 12.76 23.37
C THR A 385 -9.22 13.94 22.67
N PRO A 386 -8.84 14.28 21.44
CA PRO A 386 -9.56 15.31 20.67
C PRO A 386 -10.95 14.82 20.27
N TYR A 387 -11.94 15.71 20.30
CA TYR A 387 -13.26 15.42 19.72
C TYR A 387 -13.19 15.21 18.19
N ILE A 388 -12.37 16.01 17.50
CA ILE A 388 -12.15 15.92 16.06
C ILE A 388 -10.73 15.44 15.77
N SER A 389 -10.63 14.39 14.94
CA SER A 389 -9.39 14.06 14.23
C SER A 389 -9.63 14.12 12.74
N ALA A 390 -8.62 14.56 11.98
CA ALA A 390 -8.66 14.57 10.54
C ALA A 390 -7.38 13.95 9.96
N TYR A 391 -7.54 13.19 8.88
CA TYR A 391 -6.46 12.52 8.17
C TYR A 391 -6.67 12.76 6.69
N ALA A 392 -5.62 13.09 5.95
CA ALA A 392 -5.73 13.42 4.54
C ALA A 392 -4.76 12.59 3.72
N SER A 393 -5.11 12.38 2.46
CA SER A 393 -4.35 11.59 1.52
C SER A 393 -4.62 12.03 0.08
N LEU A 394 -3.73 11.70 -0.84
CA LEU A 394 -3.93 11.85 -2.28
C LEU A 394 -4.12 10.49 -2.95
N SER A 395 -4.92 10.47 -4.01
CA SER A 395 -4.91 9.39 -4.99
C SER A 395 -3.50 9.18 -5.56
N GLU A 396 -3.26 8.02 -6.16
CA GLU A 396 -1.94 7.64 -6.68
C GLU A 396 -1.43 8.59 -7.79
N ASP A 397 -2.34 9.11 -8.60
CA ASP A 397 -2.12 10.11 -9.67
C ASP A 397 -2.22 11.57 -9.18
N ASP A 398 -2.40 11.76 -7.87
CA ASP A 398 -2.61 13.02 -7.18
C ASP A 398 -3.88 13.80 -7.61
N SER A 399 -4.79 13.22 -8.40
CA SER A 399 -5.99 13.90 -8.91
C SER A 399 -7.06 14.20 -7.87
N THR A 400 -7.06 13.48 -6.75
CA THR A 400 -8.13 13.56 -5.76
C THR A 400 -7.54 13.61 -4.36
N MET A 401 -7.85 14.65 -3.61
CA MET A 401 -7.60 14.73 -2.18
C MET A 401 -8.74 14.05 -1.44
N LYS A 402 -8.40 13.15 -0.53
CA LYS A 402 -9.34 12.41 0.30
C LYS A 402 -9.07 12.69 1.76
N ILE A 403 -10.06 13.24 2.46
CA ILE A 403 -9.96 13.66 3.86
C ILE A 403 -10.93 12.84 4.68
N ILE A 404 -10.43 12.06 5.64
CA ILE A 404 -11.25 11.40 6.67
C ILE A 404 -11.33 12.30 7.90
N VAL A 405 -12.55 12.59 8.34
CA VAL A 405 -12.88 13.34 9.56
C VAL A 405 -13.60 12.40 10.51
N ILE A 406 -13.14 12.34 11.75
CA ILE A 406 -13.78 11.55 12.82
C ILE A 406 -14.28 12.51 13.88
N ASN A 407 -15.59 12.53 14.12
CA ASN A 407 -16.19 13.17 15.28
C ASN A 407 -16.52 12.13 16.35
N ARG A 408 -15.75 12.18 17.44
CA ARG A 408 -15.89 11.32 18.61
C ARG A 408 -16.93 11.81 19.59
N SER A 409 -17.45 13.04 19.44
CA SER A 409 -18.42 13.58 20.38
C SER A 409 -19.70 12.72 20.39
N PRO A 410 -20.21 12.33 21.57
CA PRO A 410 -21.42 11.54 21.68
C PRO A 410 -22.69 12.33 21.33
N ASP A 411 -22.64 13.67 21.40
CA ASP A 411 -23.83 14.52 21.31
C ASP A 411 -23.61 15.87 20.61
N GLN A 412 -22.36 16.28 20.36
CA GLN A 412 -22.08 17.57 19.72
C GLN A 412 -21.82 17.43 18.23
N THR A 413 -22.57 18.23 17.47
CA THR A 413 -22.21 18.58 16.10
C THR A 413 -21.13 19.66 16.14
N ILE A 414 -20.07 19.51 15.35
CA ILE A 414 -18.89 20.38 15.39
C ILE A 414 -18.58 20.87 13.98
N ASP A 415 -18.47 22.20 13.81
CA ASP A 415 -17.99 22.80 12.57
C ASP A 415 -16.47 22.69 12.48
N VAL A 416 -15.99 22.03 11.43
CA VAL A 416 -14.57 21.82 11.15
C VAL A 416 -14.18 22.69 9.98
N ASN A 417 -13.27 23.63 10.22
CA ASN A 417 -12.74 24.53 9.18
C ASN A 417 -11.49 23.93 8.56
N PHE A 418 -11.46 23.84 7.23
CA PHE A 418 -10.36 23.33 6.44
C PHE A 418 -9.65 24.48 5.71
N THR A 419 -8.33 24.38 5.66
CA THR A 419 -7.46 25.19 4.80
C THR A 419 -6.53 24.25 4.06
N LEU A 420 -6.67 24.21 2.73
CA LEU A 420 -5.86 23.39 1.84
C LEU A 420 -4.62 24.16 1.42
N HIS A 421 -3.44 23.55 1.56
CA HIS A 421 -2.18 24.11 1.11
C HIS A 421 -1.72 23.40 -0.16
N ASP A 422 -1.25 24.17 -1.15
CA ASP A 422 -0.72 23.66 -2.43
C ASP A 422 -1.68 22.72 -3.17
N PHE A 423 -2.99 22.88 -2.94
CA PHE A 423 -4.05 22.11 -3.58
C PHE A 423 -5.21 23.01 -3.97
N THR A 424 -5.57 22.99 -5.25
CA THR A 424 -6.66 23.80 -5.80
C THR A 424 -7.78 22.89 -6.29
N PRO A 425 -8.96 22.95 -5.67
CA PRO A 425 -10.11 22.17 -6.12
C PRO A 425 -10.52 22.49 -7.57
N SER A 426 -10.88 21.48 -8.37
CA SER A 426 -11.42 21.66 -9.72
C SER A 426 -12.89 22.02 -9.77
N THR A 427 -13.61 21.75 -8.69
CA THR A 427 -15.05 21.93 -8.56
C THR A 427 -15.36 22.82 -7.36
N GLY A 428 -16.49 23.51 -7.43
CA GLY A 428 -17.08 24.19 -6.26
C GLY A 428 -17.80 23.21 -5.32
N SER A 429 -17.59 21.90 -5.49
CA SER A 429 -18.24 20.86 -4.70
C SER A 429 -17.29 19.71 -4.38
N ALA A 430 -17.60 18.99 -3.32
CA ALA A 430 -16.90 17.80 -2.85
C ALA A 430 -17.89 16.67 -2.56
N LEU A 431 -17.49 15.43 -2.84
CA LEU A 431 -18.27 14.24 -2.49
C LEU A 431 -18.05 13.90 -1.02
N VAL A 432 -19.11 13.50 -0.33
CA VAL A 432 -19.10 13.24 1.11
C VAL A 432 -19.70 11.87 1.39
N TYR A 433 -18.92 11.00 2.02
CA TYR A 433 -19.28 9.65 2.43
C TYR A 433 -19.28 9.56 3.95
N LYS A 434 -20.45 9.44 4.57
CA LYS A 434 -20.61 9.48 6.03
C LYS A 434 -21.10 8.15 6.59
N LEU A 435 -20.44 7.66 7.63
CA LEU A 435 -20.85 6.55 8.48
C LEU A 435 -21.19 7.08 9.88
N GLY A 436 -22.31 6.65 10.46
CA GLY A 436 -22.78 7.13 11.77
C GLY A 436 -23.55 8.45 11.66
N GLY A 437 -23.44 9.32 12.67
CA GLY A 437 -24.08 10.63 12.69
C GLY A 437 -25.28 10.78 13.65
N GLY A 438 -26.06 11.84 13.43
CA GLY A 438 -27.16 12.24 14.32
C GLY A 438 -28.18 11.13 14.57
N GLY A 439 -28.51 10.90 15.83
CA GLY A 439 -29.47 9.87 16.25
C GLY A 439 -28.87 8.48 16.44
N LYS A 440 -27.54 8.31 16.30
CA LYS A 440 -26.83 7.08 16.65
C LYS A 440 -26.27 7.13 18.07
N GLY A 441 -26.19 5.98 18.70
CA GLY A 441 -25.52 5.75 19.99
C GLY A 441 -24.20 5.00 19.83
N VAL A 442 -23.31 5.15 20.82
CA VAL A 442 -22.02 4.44 20.87
C VAL A 442 -22.19 2.93 20.73
N PHE A 443 -23.23 2.37 21.33
CA PHE A 443 -23.52 0.93 21.34
C PHE A 443 -24.48 0.46 20.23
N ASP A 444 -24.80 1.32 19.27
CA ASP A 444 -25.68 0.93 18.16
C ASP A 444 -24.98 -0.08 17.25
N THR A 445 -25.73 -1.10 16.81
CA THR A 445 -25.22 -2.20 15.98
C THR A 445 -26.10 -2.41 14.75
N ASN A 446 -25.65 -3.25 13.81
CA ASN A 446 -26.43 -3.71 12.65
C ASN A 446 -27.19 -5.03 12.90
N LEU A 447 -27.17 -5.56 14.13
CA LEU A 447 -27.74 -6.88 14.44
C LEU A 447 -29.28 -6.91 14.32
N GLN A 448 -29.95 -5.80 14.63
CA GLN A 448 -31.41 -5.68 14.57
C GLN A 448 -31.89 -5.17 13.21
N ASP A 449 -31.12 -4.28 12.60
CA ASP A 449 -31.34 -3.75 11.27
C ASP A 449 -29.99 -3.69 10.55
N PRO A 450 -29.76 -4.55 9.53
CA PRO A 450 -28.52 -4.57 8.77
C PRO A 450 -28.16 -3.25 8.09
N ASN A 451 -29.12 -2.34 7.93
CA ASN A 451 -28.94 -1.02 7.32
C ASN A 451 -28.84 0.12 8.35
N ASN A 452 -28.77 -0.17 9.65
CA ASN A 452 -28.75 0.85 10.69
C ASN A 452 -27.53 1.77 10.58
N ILE A 453 -26.34 1.19 10.45
CA ILE A 453 -25.05 1.87 10.36
C ILE A 453 -24.37 1.43 9.06
N ILE A 454 -24.59 2.21 8.01
CA ILE A 454 -24.02 2.05 6.67
C ILE A 454 -23.47 3.39 6.18
N ILE A 455 -22.74 3.38 5.07
CA ILE A 455 -22.22 4.60 4.44
C ILE A 455 -23.36 5.29 3.69
N HIS A 456 -23.48 6.61 3.90
CA HIS A 456 -24.37 7.50 3.16
C HIS A 456 -23.57 8.47 2.32
N GLU A 457 -23.88 8.53 1.02
CA GLU A 457 -23.26 9.45 0.07
C GLU A 457 -24.07 10.75 -0.06
N SER A 458 -23.37 11.86 -0.19
CA SER A 458 -23.91 13.19 -0.40
C SER A 458 -22.87 14.10 -1.07
N GLU A 459 -23.24 15.34 -1.37
CA GLU A 459 -22.36 16.35 -1.93
C GLU A 459 -22.41 17.60 -1.05
N MET A 460 -21.29 18.30 -0.93
CA MET A 460 -21.21 19.59 -0.27
C MET A 460 -20.57 20.63 -1.18
N GLU A 461 -20.99 21.88 -1.04
CA GLU A 461 -20.31 22.99 -1.70
C GLU A 461 -19.00 23.31 -0.97
N ILE A 462 -17.95 23.61 -1.74
CA ILE A 462 -16.65 24.08 -1.26
C ILE A 462 -16.29 25.37 -2.00
N ASP A 463 -15.75 26.35 -1.27
CA ASP A 463 -15.36 27.64 -1.84
C ASP A 463 -13.83 27.77 -1.89
N GLY A 464 -13.23 27.16 -2.91
CA GLY A 464 -11.78 27.17 -3.09
C GLY A 464 -11.03 26.38 -2.01
N SER A 465 -9.87 26.88 -1.60
CA SER A 465 -8.97 26.18 -0.66
C SER A 465 -9.39 26.31 0.80
N GLU A 466 -10.46 27.03 1.12
CA GLU A 466 -10.97 27.17 2.49
C GLU A 466 -12.46 26.80 2.53
N PHE A 467 -12.85 25.90 3.42
CA PHE A 467 -14.25 25.49 3.54
C PHE A 467 -14.56 24.96 4.95
N THR A 468 -15.84 24.87 5.27
CA THR A 468 -16.31 24.33 6.56
C THR A 468 -17.14 23.08 6.32
N TYR A 469 -16.88 22.02 7.08
CA TYR A 469 -17.73 20.83 7.15
C TYR A 469 -18.33 20.70 8.55
N THR A 470 -19.64 20.55 8.62
CA THR A 470 -20.37 20.34 9.87
C THR A 470 -20.42 18.85 10.22
N ALA A 471 -19.53 18.41 11.10
CA ALA A 471 -19.41 17.01 11.50
C ALA A 471 -20.44 16.64 12.58
N GLU A 472 -21.38 15.76 12.25
CA GLU A 472 -22.36 15.21 13.19
C GLU A 472 -21.69 14.35 14.29
N PRO A 473 -22.30 14.19 15.48
CA PRO A 473 -21.76 13.36 16.55
C PRO A 473 -21.60 11.90 16.11
N LEU A 474 -20.64 11.19 16.71
CA LEU A 474 -20.35 9.78 16.45
C LEU A 474 -20.32 9.45 14.95
N SER A 475 -19.47 10.15 14.20
CA SER A 475 -19.39 9.99 12.75
C SER A 475 -17.97 9.82 12.24
N ILE A 476 -17.86 9.06 11.15
CA ILE A 476 -16.68 8.96 10.30
C ILE A 476 -17.12 9.47 8.93
N THR A 477 -16.45 10.51 8.43
CA THR A 477 -16.77 11.10 7.13
C THR A 477 -15.53 11.08 6.25
N ALA A 478 -15.63 10.58 5.03
CA ALA A 478 -14.66 10.86 3.97
C ALA A 478 -15.18 11.98 3.06
N ILE A 479 -14.32 12.94 2.76
CA ILE A 479 -14.57 14.05 1.84
C ILE A 479 -13.58 13.90 0.67
N GLU A 480 -14.09 13.81 -0.54
CA GLU A 480 -13.29 13.72 -1.76
C GLU A 480 -13.38 15.02 -2.56
N ILE A 481 -12.22 15.58 -2.85
CA ILE A 481 -12.05 16.85 -3.54
C ILE A 481 -11.17 16.59 -4.76
N GLU A 482 -11.71 16.81 -5.95
CA GLU A 482 -10.93 16.73 -7.18
C GLU A 482 -10.03 17.96 -7.33
N ARG A 483 -8.83 17.79 -7.90
CA ARG A 483 -8.00 18.92 -8.34
C ARG A 483 -8.03 19.08 -9.85
N TYR A 484 -7.72 20.29 -10.32
CA TYR A 484 -7.39 20.48 -11.72
C TYR A 484 -6.16 19.66 -12.11
N ALA A 485 -6.25 18.95 -13.23
CA ALA A 485 -5.10 18.29 -13.83
C ALA A 485 -3.99 19.30 -14.11
N ALA A 486 -2.74 18.93 -13.79
CA ALA A 486 -1.60 19.72 -14.20
C ALA A 486 -1.57 19.83 -15.73
N PRO A 487 -1.19 21.00 -16.29
CA PRO A 487 -0.97 21.11 -17.73
C PRO A 487 0.13 20.15 -18.17
N PHE A 488 0.02 19.56 -19.35
CA PHE A 488 1.08 18.73 -19.95
C PHE A 488 1.91 19.59 -20.90
N LEU A 489 3.20 19.74 -20.64
CA LEU A 489 4.13 20.57 -21.41
C LEU A 489 4.88 19.74 -22.47
N SER A 490 5.08 20.34 -23.63
CA SER A 490 5.87 19.79 -24.74
C SER A 490 6.68 20.91 -25.41
N ALA A 491 7.79 20.57 -26.05
CA ALA A 491 8.62 21.53 -26.79
C ALA A 491 8.99 21.01 -28.18
N ARG A 492 9.18 21.92 -29.15
CA ARG A 492 9.75 21.60 -30.47
C ARG A 492 10.54 22.77 -31.06
N TYR A 493 11.68 22.49 -31.69
CA TYR A 493 12.40 23.51 -32.47
C TYR A 493 11.69 23.78 -33.79
N LEU A 494 11.64 25.04 -34.19
CA LEU A 494 11.06 25.51 -35.43
C LEU A 494 12.15 25.96 -36.40
N SER A 495 11.90 25.79 -37.69
CA SER A 495 12.83 26.17 -38.76
C SER A 495 13.18 27.67 -38.79
N ASN A 496 12.44 28.52 -38.09
CA ASN A 496 12.70 29.96 -37.95
C ASN A 496 13.67 30.29 -36.79
N GLY A 497 14.20 29.29 -36.09
CA GLY A 497 15.17 29.46 -35.00
C GLY A 497 14.56 29.58 -33.60
N ASN A 498 13.24 29.46 -33.46
CA ASN A 498 12.57 29.47 -32.17
C ASN A 498 12.25 28.05 -31.68
N VAL A 499 12.20 27.86 -30.37
CA VAL A 499 11.54 26.73 -29.73
C VAL A 499 10.09 27.12 -29.44
N GLU A 500 9.13 26.33 -29.92
CA GLU A 500 7.74 26.39 -29.46
C GLU A 500 7.58 25.49 -28.25
N MET A 501 7.20 26.07 -27.11
CA MET A 501 6.74 25.35 -25.93
C MET A 501 5.21 25.42 -25.92
N ARG A 502 4.53 24.28 -25.78
CA ARG A 502 3.07 24.17 -25.82
C ARG A 502 2.57 23.29 -24.71
N TRP A 503 1.44 23.66 -24.11
CA TRP A 503 0.81 22.90 -23.04
C TRP A 503 -0.69 22.64 -23.27
N THR A 504 -1.27 21.73 -22.47
CA THR A 504 -2.72 21.50 -22.44
C THR A 504 -3.44 22.64 -21.72
N ALA A 505 -4.65 22.97 -22.17
CA ALA A 505 -5.48 23.96 -21.50
C ALA A 505 -6.08 23.35 -20.22
N VAL A 506 -6.01 24.09 -19.13
CA VAL A 506 -6.71 23.81 -17.88
C VAL A 506 -7.99 24.66 -17.84
N PRO A 507 -9.16 24.06 -17.60
CA PRO A 507 -10.42 24.81 -17.47
C PRO A 507 -10.31 25.92 -16.43
N PHE A 508 -10.97 27.05 -16.69
CA PHE A 508 -11.04 28.23 -15.78
C PHE A 508 -9.70 28.93 -15.46
N ALA A 509 -8.57 28.44 -15.98
CA ALA A 509 -7.29 29.13 -15.85
C ALA A 509 -7.34 30.53 -16.48
N THR A 510 -6.91 31.53 -15.72
CA THR A 510 -6.85 32.94 -16.15
C THR A 510 -5.48 33.31 -16.72
N SER A 511 -4.45 32.53 -16.43
CA SER A 511 -3.11 32.66 -17.01
C SER A 511 -2.30 31.38 -16.80
N TYR A 512 -1.10 31.31 -17.39
CA TYR A 512 -0.13 30.23 -17.16
C TYR A 512 1.22 30.81 -16.79
N ALA A 513 1.94 30.20 -15.86
CA ALA A 513 3.32 30.54 -15.58
C ALA A 513 4.24 29.47 -16.15
N LEU A 514 4.97 29.81 -17.22
CA LEU A 514 6.02 28.98 -17.77
C LEU A 514 7.34 29.33 -17.07
N GLN A 515 7.98 28.35 -16.45
CA GLN A 515 9.19 28.51 -15.65
C GLN A 515 10.32 27.65 -16.22
N TRP A 516 11.57 28.08 -16.05
CA TRP A 516 12.74 27.33 -16.51
C TRP A 516 14.02 27.54 -15.67
N GLY A 517 14.93 26.56 -15.78
CA GLY A 517 16.21 26.53 -15.06
C GLY A 517 17.24 25.58 -15.69
N GLU A 518 18.36 25.36 -14.98
CA GLU A 518 19.52 24.61 -15.48
C GLU A 518 19.48 23.10 -15.18
N SER A 519 18.61 22.65 -14.29
CA SER A 519 18.51 21.23 -13.91
C SER A 519 17.08 20.78 -13.74
N GLU A 520 16.84 19.49 -13.94
CA GLU A 520 15.54 18.85 -13.74
C GLU A 520 15.00 19.03 -12.31
N ARG A 521 15.89 19.03 -11.30
CA ARG A 521 15.51 19.24 -9.89
C ARG A 521 15.25 20.71 -9.53
N HIS A 522 15.81 21.64 -10.30
CA HIS A 522 15.64 23.08 -10.12
C HIS A 522 15.33 23.76 -11.45
N PRO A 523 14.13 23.53 -12.03
CA PRO A 523 13.69 24.22 -13.22
C PRO A 523 13.18 25.64 -12.90
N LEU A 524 13.46 26.17 -11.70
CA LEU A 524 12.97 27.45 -11.20
C LEU A 524 14.18 28.30 -10.81
N GLY A 525 14.47 29.36 -11.57
CA GLY A 525 15.59 30.26 -11.27
C GLY A 525 16.27 30.92 -12.46
N GLY A 526 15.87 30.54 -13.69
CA GLY A 526 16.49 31.02 -14.92
C GLY A 526 17.85 30.39 -15.15
N SER A 527 18.51 30.82 -16.21
CA SER A 527 19.92 30.50 -16.47
C SER A 527 20.69 31.80 -16.76
N PRO A 528 22.03 31.80 -16.69
CA PRO A 528 22.85 32.94 -17.08
C PRO A 528 22.53 33.45 -18.49
N LYS A 529 22.11 32.55 -19.38
CA LYS A 529 21.72 32.87 -20.76
C LYS A 529 20.24 33.28 -20.89
N TYR A 530 19.36 32.73 -20.06
CA TYR A 530 17.92 33.02 -20.03
C TYR A 530 17.50 33.53 -18.65
N PRO A 531 17.81 34.79 -18.30
CA PRO A 531 17.52 35.36 -16.99
C PRO A 531 16.01 35.56 -16.79
N GLY A 532 15.55 35.48 -15.53
CA GLY A 532 14.16 35.75 -15.14
C GLY A 532 13.37 34.53 -14.69
N GLY A 533 13.72 33.32 -15.16
CA GLY A 533 13.23 32.03 -14.65
C GLY A 533 11.71 31.76 -14.73
N GLU A 534 10.91 32.75 -15.12
CA GLU A 534 9.46 32.66 -15.23
C GLU A 534 8.91 33.70 -16.23
N VAL A 535 7.90 33.31 -17.01
CA VAL A 535 7.03 34.19 -17.78
C VAL A 535 5.57 33.81 -17.53
N VAL A 536 4.74 34.82 -17.25
CA VAL A 536 3.29 34.66 -17.11
C VAL A 536 2.60 34.99 -18.44
N ILE A 537 1.84 34.04 -18.97
CA ILE A 537 1.05 34.14 -20.20
C ILE A 537 -0.43 34.32 -19.83
N PRO A 538 -1.02 35.52 -20.05
CA PRO A 538 -2.44 35.77 -19.72
C PRO A 538 -3.41 35.00 -20.62
N PHE A 539 -3.06 34.76 -21.88
CA PHE A 539 -3.92 34.04 -22.83
C PHE A 539 -3.09 33.18 -23.78
N GLY A 540 -3.55 31.95 -24.00
CA GLY A 540 -2.94 30.99 -24.92
C GLY A 540 -2.17 29.87 -24.20
N THR A 541 -1.94 28.78 -24.93
CA THR A 541 -1.30 27.57 -24.41
C THR A 541 0.05 27.29 -25.06
N LYS A 542 0.74 28.35 -25.49
CA LYS A 542 2.06 28.24 -26.10
C LYS A 542 2.90 29.50 -25.96
N LEU A 543 4.21 29.33 -25.95
CA LEU A 543 5.22 30.39 -26.00
C LEU A 543 6.28 30.03 -27.05
N TYR A 544 6.78 31.03 -27.77
CA TYR A 544 7.95 30.88 -28.61
C TYR A 544 9.15 31.54 -27.93
N MET A 545 10.21 30.78 -27.72
CA MET A 545 11.46 31.25 -27.15
C MET A 545 12.56 31.15 -28.21
N LYS A 546 13.30 32.23 -28.43
CA LYS A 546 14.48 32.17 -29.31
C LYS A 546 15.61 31.51 -28.54
N MET A 547 16.17 30.44 -29.10
CA MET A 547 17.29 29.71 -28.50
C MET A 547 18.34 29.37 -29.57
N ASP A 548 19.61 29.54 -29.23
CA ASP A 548 20.72 29.26 -30.15
C ASP A 548 21.12 27.77 -30.09
N PRO A 549 21.71 27.24 -31.17
CA PRO A 549 22.32 25.91 -31.14
C PRO A 549 23.31 25.76 -29.98
N GLY A 550 23.22 24.63 -29.27
CA GLY A 550 23.99 24.33 -28.06
C GLY A 550 23.29 24.71 -26.76
N ASP A 551 22.18 25.45 -26.81
CA ASP A 551 21.46 25.84 -25.59
C ASP A 551 20.65 24.69 -24.98
N SER A 552 20.57 24.70 -23.65
CA SER A 552 19.85 23.69 -22.87
C SER A 552 19.17 24.34 -21.67
N LEU A 553 17.93 23.94 -21.39
CA LEU A 553 17.21 24.28 -20.16
C LEU A 553 16.18 23.20 -19.81
N TYR A 554 15.67 23.23 -18.59
CA TYR A 554 14.52 22.45 -18.15
C TYR A 554 13.36 23.39 -17.92
N ALA A 555 12.18 23.06 -18.44
CA ALA A 555 10.98 23.89 -18.35
C ALA A 555 9.79 23.15 -17.72
N VAL A 556 8.95 23.90 -17.01
CA VAL A 556 7.68 23.47 -16.43
C VAL A 556 6.64 24.57 -16.59
N VAL A 557 5.36 24.22 -16.51
CA VAL A 557 4.26 25.20 -16.54
C VAL A 557 3.22 24.91 -15.47
N THR A 558 2.66 25.95 -14.88
CA THR A 558 1.45 25.89 -14.02
C THR A 558 0.33 26.71 -14.64
N ALA A 559 -0.91 26.28 -14.43
CA ALA A 559 -2.07 27.13 -14.67
C ALA A 559 -2.36 27.96 -13.42
N ARG A 560 -2.76 29.23 -13.58
CA ARG A 560 -3.13 30.14 -12.49
C ARG A 560 -4.60 30.54 -12.61
N PHE A 561 -5.24 30.75 -11.47
CA PHE A 561 -6.66 31.09 -11.37
C PHE A 561 -6.88 32.51 -10.84
N ALA A 562 -8.12 32.99 -10.90
CA ALA A 562 -8.49 34.37 -10.53
C ALA A 562 -8.27 34.68 -9.03
N ASP A 563 -8.36 33.66 -8.19
CA ASP A 563 -8.13 33.71 -6.74
C ASP A 563 -6.64 33.71 -6.35
N GLY A 564 -5.74 33.61 -7.33
CA GLY A 564 -4.29 33.56 -7.14
C GLY A 564 -3.70 32.17 -6.94
N THR A 565 -4.54 31.13 -6.88
CA THR A 565 -4.10 29.73 -6.76
C THR A 565 -3.52 29.20 -8.08
N GLN A 566 -2.80 28.07 -8.01
CA GLN A 566 -2.13 27.46 -9.17
C GLN A 566 -2.24 25.94 -9.14
N THR A 567 -2.23 25.30 -10.31
CA THR A 567 -2.09 23.84 -10.40
C THR A 567 -0.72 23.38 -9.93
N ALA A 568 -0.57 22.06 -9.70
CA ALA A 568 0.73 21.42 -9.67
C ALA A 568 1.54 21.71 -10.96
N LEU A 569 2.86 21.55 -10.86
CA LEU A 569 3.78 21.66 -12.01
C LEU A 569 3.42 20.62 -13.08
N SER A 570 3.59 20.99 -14.34
CA SER A 570 3.60 20.04 -15.46
C SER A 570 4.70 18.98 -15.32
N ASN A 571 4.71 18.01 -16.24
CA ASN A 571 5.93 17.28 -16.54
C ASN A 571 7.09 18.25 -16.84
N VAL A 572 8.30 17.88 -16.43
CA VAL A 572 9.51 18.62 -16.77
C VAL A 572 9.88 18.29 -18.21
N VAL A 573 10.15 19.32 -19.02
CA VAL A 573 10.64 19.15 -20.39
C VAL A 573 12.08 19.60 -20.47
N HIS A 574 12.98 18.70 -20.88
CA HIS A 574 14.36 19.05 -21.22
C HIS A 574 14.40 19.62 -22.63
N VAL A 575 14.62 20.93 -22.72
CA VAL A 575 14.71 21.66 -23.98
C VAL A 575 16.18 21.80 -24.33
N GLN A 576 16.64 20.97 -25.26
CA GLN A 576 17.99 21.04 -25.81
C GLN A 576 17.93 21.42 -27.29
N VAL A 577 18.52 22.56 -27.65
CA VAL A 577 18.71 22.95 -29.04
C VAL A 577 19.97 22.29 -29.56
N MET A 578 19.78 21.15 -30.22
CA MET A 578 20.85 20.43 -30.88
C MET A 578 21.49 21.26 -32.00
N ASP A 579 22.77 21.01 -32.27
CA ASP A 579 23.43 21.56 -33.43
C ASP A 579 22.82 21.03 -34.74
N ARG A 580 23.02 21.81 -35.80
CA ARG A 580 22.67 21.36 -37.15
C ARG A 580 23.49 20.13 -37.51
N THR A 581 22.87 19.13 -38.14
CA THR A 581 23.60 18.03 -38.75
C THR A 581 24.52 18.53 -39.87
N THR A 582 25.82 18.26 -39.76
CA THR A 582 26.86 18.70 -40.71
C THR A 582 27.49 17.52 -41.45
N ASN A 583 28.37 17.83 -42.41
CA ASN A 583 29.14 16.85 -43.19
C ASN A 583 28.28 15.78 -43.88
N ILE A 584 27.13 16.22 -44.42
CA ILE A 584 26.22 15.35 -45.16
C ILE A 584 26.91 14.96 -46.48
N ARG A 585 27.08 13.65 -46.68
CA ARG A 585 27.70 13.05 -47.86
C ARG A 585 26.69 12.12 -48.51
N THR A 586 26.49 12.29 -49.81
CA THR A 586 25.53 11.52 -50.60
C THR A 586 26.24 10.71 -51.68
N GLN A 587 25.76 9.50 -51.93
CA GLN A 587 26.24 8.64 -53.00
C GLN A 587 25.06 7.90 -53.64
N VAL A 588 24.90 8.03 -54.95
CA VAL A 588 23.85 7.34 -55.71
C VAL A 588 24.41 6.02 -56.26
N ILE A 589 23.70 4.92 -56.03
CA ILE A 589 24.05 3.58 -56.50
C ILE A 589 22.80 2.95 -57.11
N GLY A 590 22.70 2.97 -58.44
CA GLY A 590 21.46 2.58 -59.13
C GLY A 590 20.31 3.49 -58.68
N THR A 591 19.22 2.92 -58.17
CA THR A 591 18.08 3.67 -57.60
C THR A 591 18.21 3.96 -56.10
N ALA A 592 19.31 3.54 -55.47
CA ALA A 592 19.55 3.76 -54.05
C ALA A 592 20.32 5.06 -53.82
N LEU A 593 19.97 5.77 -52.75
CA LEU A 593 20.70 6.92 -52.25
C LEU A 593 21.28 6.60 -50.87
N VAL A 594 22.61 6.53 -50.78
CA VAL A 594 23.35 6.39 -49.53
C VAL A 594 23.60 7.78 -48.98
N ILE A 595 23.21 8.03 -47.73
CA ILE A 595 23.38 9.31 -47.03
C ILE A 595 24.17 9.03 -45.75
N ARG A 596 25.22 9.82 -45.51
CA ARG A 596 26.07 9.78 -44.31
C ARG A 596 26.21 11.17 -43.72
N TRP A 597 26.25 11.28 -42.41
CA TRP A 597 26.44 12.56 -41.70
C TRP A 597 27.28 12.37 -40.44
N ASP A 598 27.67 13.47 -39.80
CA ASP A 598 28.33 13.41 -38.51
C ASP A 598 27.30 13.40 -37.37
N GLY A 599 27.62 12.72 -36.28
CA GLY A 599 26.75 12.65 -35.11
C GLY A 599 26.61 14.03 -34.45
N VAL A 600 25.39 14.38 -34.08
CA VAL A 600 25.05 15.59 -33.32
C VAL A 600 24.99 15.23 -31.83
N PRO A 601 25.80 15.86 -30.96
CA PRO A 601 25.72 15.66 -29.52
C PRO A 601 24.30 15.95 -29.00
N GLY A 602 23.75 15.05 -28.17
CA GLY A 602 22.39 15.14 -27.63
C GLY A 602 21.28 14.61 -28.54
N ALA A 603 21.60 14.14 -29.76
CA ALA A 603 20.62 13.49 -30.63
C ALA A 603 20.42 12.01 -30.24
N ALA A 604 19.18 11.63 -29.97
CA ALA A 604 18.74 10.24 -29.83
C ALA A 604 18.44 9.59 -31.20
N GLY A 605 18.24 10.38 -32.23
CA GLY A 605 18.09 9.90 -33.60
C GLY A 605 17.99 11.01 -34.64
N TYR A 606 17.70 10.63 -35.89
CA TYR A 606 17.63 11.54 -37.03
C TYR A 606 16.45 11.22 -37.94
N LYS A 607 15.86 12.24 -38.55
CA LYS A 607 14.88 12.12 -39.64
C LYS A 607 15.50 12.57 -40.94
N ILE A 608 15.30 11.80 -42.01
CA ILE A 608 15.73 12.13 -43.37
C ILE A 608 14.49 12.54 -44.17
N SER A 609 14.54 13.72 -44.79
CA SER A 609 13.47 14.22 -45.65
C SER A 609 14.01 14.56 -47.03
N CYS A 610 13.28 14.20 -48.09
CA CYS A 610 13.64 14.59 -49.46
C CYS A 610 12.46 14.94 -50.37
N GLY A 611 12.71 15.76 -51.38
CA GLY A 611 11.70 16.27 -52.31
C GLY A 611 12.29 17.03 -53.51
N PRO A 612 11.47 17.42 -54.49
CA PRO A 612 11.93 18.01 -55.75
C PRO A 612 12.26 19.51 -55.67
N THR A 613 11.94 20.18 -54.55
CA THR A 613 12.10 21.63 -54.38
C THR A 613 13.07 21.93 -53.22
N PRO A 614 14.01 22.89 -53.36
CA PRO A 614 14.84 23.31 -52.24
C PRO A 614 13.97 23.88 -51.12
N GLY A 615 14.13 23.36 -49.89
CA GLY A 615 13.36 23.82 -48.72
C GLY A 615 11.98 23.17 -48.58
N GLY A 616 11.64 22.24 -49.47
CA GLY A 616 10.40 21.48 -49.43
C GLY A 616 9.27 22.06 -50.29
N PRO A 617 8.06 21.47 -50.23
CA PRO A 617 7.67 20.34 -49.39
C PRO A 617 8.42 19.04 -49.73
N TYR A 618 8.76 18.25 -48.70
CA TYR A 618 9.44 16.97 -48.85
C TYR A 618 8.43 15.83 -48.95
N GLY A 619 8.42 15.12 -50.09
CA GLY A 619 7.48 14.02 -50.37
C GLY A 619 7.90 12.68 -49.78
N TYR A 620 9.12 12.57 -49.26
CA TYR A 620 9.64 11.38 -48.59
C TYR A 620 10.21 11.76 -47.23
N ASN A 621 9.84 10.99 -46.20
CA ASN A 621 10.31 11.16 -44.83
C ASN A 621 10.61 9.78 -44.23
N MET A 622 11.76 9.63 -43.59
CA MET A 622 12.19 8.40 -42.92
C MET A 622 12.77 8.72 -41.56
N ASP A 623 12.38 7.97 -40.55
CA ASP A 623 13.11 7.93 -39.28
C ASP A 623 14.35 7.02 -39.43
N ALA A 624 15.52 7.61 -39.25
CA ALA A 624 16.80 6.93 -39.31
C ALA A 624 17.22 6.35 -37.96
N GLY A 625 16.54 6.65 -36.84
CA GLY A 625 16.97 6.27 -35.49
C GLY A 625 18.37 6.80 -35.16
N ASN A 626 19.05 6.21 -34.16
CA ASN A 626 20.40 6.58 -33.76
C ASN A 626 21.48 6.03 -34.71
N HIS A 627 21.41 6.42 -35.98
CA HIS A 627 22.40 6.06 -36.98
C HIS A 627 22.86 7.30 -37.72
N THR A 628 24.12 7.30 -38.14
CA THR A 628 24.72 8.38 -38.94
C THR A 628 24.88 8.01 -40.42
N MET A 629 24.26 6.90 -40.82
CA MET A 629 24.23 6.41 -42.19
C MET A 629 22.93 5.65 -42.49
N ARG A 630 22.34 5.95 -43.65
CA ARG A 630 21.19 5.23 -44.19
C ARG A 630 21.29 5.05 -45.70
N VAL A 631 20.69 3.97 -46.17
CA VAL A 631 20.41 3.74 -47.59
C VAL A 631 18.91 3.90 -47.78
N ILE A 632 18.50 4.83 -48.63
CA ILE A 632 17.09 5.11 -48.92
C ILE A 632 16.78 4.92 -50.41
N TYR A 633 15.51 4.69 -50.71
CA TYR A 633 15.01 4.50 -52.08
C TYR A 633 13.90 5.52 -52.36
N PRO A 634 14.24 6.82 -52.46
CA PRO A 634 13.26 7.84 -52.77
C PRO A 634 12.80 7.57 -54.20
N ALA A 635 11.52 7.22 -54.39
CA ALA A 635 10.92 6.95 -55.70
C ALA A 635 10.76 8.24 -56.52
N MET A 636 11.87 8.95 -56.74
CA MET A 636 11.99 10.27 -57.35
C MET A 636 13.09 10.24 -58.41
N ARG A 637 12.92 10.98 -59.49
CA ARG A 637 13.88 11.07 -60.60
C ARG A 637 14.33 12.51 -60.81
N GLY A 638 15.54 12.69 -61.32
CA GLY A 638 16.14 14.00 -61.53
C GLY A 638 16.66 14.61 -60.23
N ARG A 639 16.82 15.94 -60.22
CA ARG A 639 17.37 16.66 -59.07
C ARG A 639 16.39 16.66 -57.90
N ILE A 640 16.82 16.10 -56.77
CA ILE A 640 16.12 16.15 -55.49
C ILE A 640 16.95 16.89 -54.45
N TYR A 641 16.31 17.26 -53.36
CA TYR A 641 16.90 17.98 -52.24
C TYR A 641 16.68 17.19 -50.96
N VAL A 642 17.75 16.97 -50.20
CA VAL A 642 17.79 16.14 -49.00
C VAL A 642 18.14 17.00 -47.79
N VAL A 643 17.45 16.76 -46.68
CA VAL A 643 17.83 17.28 -45.36
C VAL A 643 17.80 16.17 -44.32
N VAL A 644 18.68 16.29 -43.33
CA VAL A 644 18.71 15.42 -42.15
C VAL A 644 18.48 16.28 -40.91
N THR A 645 17.55 15.87 -40.06
CA THR A 645 17.12 16.62 -38.86
C THR A 645 17.32 15.74 -37.62
N PRO A 646 18.16 16.15 -36.64
CA PRO A 646 18.33 15.39 -35.40
C PRO A 646 17.10 15.52 -34.49
N TYR A 647 16.86 14.57 -33.59
CA TYR A 647 15.90 14.68 -32.49
C TYR A 647 16.46 14.04 -31.20
N ASN A 648 16.07 14.54 -30.02
CA ASN A 648 16.52 14.04 -28.72
C ASN A 648 15.60 12.93 -28.16
N GLU A 649 15.88 12.41 -26.96
CA GLU A 649 15.10 11.31 -26.34
C GLU A 649 13.63 11.68 -26.12
N GLU A 650 13.34 12.96 -25.88
CA GLU A 650 11.99 13.53 -25.75
C GLU A 650 11.27 13.74 -27.10
N GLY A 651 11.89 13.38 -28.22
CA GLY A 651 11.35 13.53 -29.58
C GLY A 651 11.38 14.96 -30.13
N VAL A 652 12.01 15.90 -29.43
CA VAL A 652 12.19 17.30 -29.84
C VAL A 652 13.16 17.33 -31.03
N SER A 653 12.70 17.80 -32.19
CA SER A 653 13.56 17.96 -33.38
C SER A 653 14.48 19.16 -33.23
N GLY A 654 15.70 19.09 -33.77
CA GLY A 654 16.66 20.20 -33.89
C GLY A 654 16.58 20.89 -35.27
N PRO A 655 17.52 21.79 -35.58
CA PRO A 655 17.59 22.44 -36.89
C PRO A 655 17.90 21.42 -38.01
N PRO A 656 17.23 21.50 -39.18
CA PRO A 656 17.56 20.67 -40.33
C PRO A 656 18.96 21.02 -40.86
N SER A 657 19.64 20.03 -41.44
CA SER A 657 20.90 20.21 -42.16
C SER A 657 20.80 21.26 -43.26
N GLU A 658 21.94 21.63 -43.83
CA GLU A 658 21.92 22.30 -45.13
C GLU A 658 21.20 21.45 -46.16
N ILE A 659 20.54 22.13 -47.12
CA ILE A 659 19.80 21.47 -48.19
C ILE A 659 20.81 20.91 -49.18
N ILE A 660 20.85 19.58 -49.30
CA ILE A 660 21.80 18.89 -50.18
C ILE A 660 21.13 18.54 -51.52
N PRO A 661 21.56 19.12 -52.65
CA PRO A 661 21.09 18.70 -53.96
C PRO A 661 21.70 17.35 -54.36
N VAL A 662 20.88 16.45 -54.88
CA VAL A 662 21.29 15.12 -55.36
C VAL A 662 20.61 14.83 -56.70
N ASP A 663 21.36 14.39 -57.70
CA ASP A 663 20.80 14.02 -59.00
C ASP A 663 20.54 12.50 -59.05
N MET A 664 19.26 12.11 -59.06
CA MET A 664 18.82 10.71 -59.16
C MET A 664 18.61 10.29 -60.63
N PRO A 665 19.03 9.06 -61.01
CA PRO A 665 18.92 8.55 -62.38
C PRO A 665 17.50 8.29 -62.87
#